data_AF-A0A3D2VG50-F1
#
_entry.id   AF-A0A3D2VG50-F1
#
_cell.length_a   1.000
_cell.length_b   1.000
_cell.length_c   1.000
_cell.angle_alpha   90.00
_cell.angle_beta   90.00
_cell.angle_gamma   90.00
#
_symmetry.space_group_name_H-M   'P 1'
#
loop_
_entity.id
_entity.type
_entity.pdbx_description
1 polymer ?
#
loop_
_entity_poly.entity_id
_entity_poly.type
_entity_poly.pdbx_seq_one_letter_code
_entity_poly.pdbx_strand_id
1 'polypeptide(L)'
;MNDSKKNQSSAPSDDHNVDYPQIDKSIYRYVLRHTFRGQLFLLLLTVLTMPLVYISLDIPKRIINQAIDGQNLPEAILGFEVTQISFLMLLSVAFLVAVVATGGLKYYLNVYKGVLGERMLRRFRFDLYTRILRFPSSKIRRTPPAEIIPMITAETEPLGGLIGDAIAAPAFQGALLLTYLSFIFQQDIWLGLASIALYPPQMYFIPKLQAKVNALSKQRVKTVRVLATHIGETVQGASDIHANDSGRYEQARTSGNLGRIFDIREEIYRRKFFIKFLNNFLAQVTPFFFFSIGGYLVIKGEVSLGALVAVLAAYKDIGPPWKELLKFYQVFEDTRVKYLQVAEQFEPENMIRKSLLEAPDTVEPLSGELKAQNVSYGEEEATTVSNVSFSIPLDSHVAVVGGAGSGKSDVSGLAARLIWPTSGKIHMGELNWMGASEAVTGRRIGWVGSAPYIFSGTIAHNLYYGLFNAPNDDGSERDAAAEHRIREATASGNSPDDSGADWLDIAAGGFRDSEDLRDRSRQILKVAGLGEDVYQMGLSTRVADTHVDADTEGKILEARRQFHNKGLDVTTFDPERYNVNISVAQNILFGYPLSPDFAPEQLPSNPLITDLLRQVGLFDDFLALGTKVAQTMVEVFEGVSPDSDLFERFSLISGDDLLILEDILRRLTTLADQSPKALPESDQEVLRSFIYRLVPAQHRLGIVDDALQAQVLEVRKLLREKLGTENASVDFLNPEALNPGLDIESNVLFGALPFGKPALRS
;
A
#
# COMPACT_ATOMS: atom_id res chain seq x y z
N MET A 1 -56.19 -32.89 -27.95
CA MET A 1 -55.98 -32.53 -29.36
C MET A 1 -55.29 -31.18 -29.37
N ASN A 2 -53.96 -31.17 -29.47
CA ASN A 2 -53.20 -31.21 -30.75
C ASN A 2 -53.35 -29.87 -31.47
N ASP A 3 -52.34 -29.21 -31.99
CA ASP A 3 -50.93 -29.50 -32.21
C ASP A 3 -50.29 -28.13 -32.49
N SER A 4 -48.96 -28.07 -32.40
CA SER A 4 -48.08 -27.07 -33.02
C SER A 4 -47.22 -26.31 -32.03
N LYS A 5 -46.11 -26.95 -31.66
CA LYS A 5 -44.78 -26.34 -31.54
C LYS A 5 -43.76 -27.47 -31.36
N LYS A 6 -43.47 -28.15 -32.48
CA LYS A 6 -42.35 -29.09 -32.63
C LYS A 6 -41.59 -28.66 -33.88
N ASN A 7 -40.56 -27.82 -33.67
CA ASN A 7 -39.37 -27.69 -34.50
C ASN A 7 -38.54 -26.51 -33.99
N GLN A 8 -37.71 -26.76 -32.97
CA GLN A 8 -36.41 -26.10 -32.91
C GLN A 8 -35.36 -27.19 -32.81
N SER A 9 -34.54 -27.16 -33.86
CA SER A 9 -33.36 -27.95 -34.11
C SER A 9 -32.46 -28.02 -32.88
N SER A 10 -32.02 -29.24 -32.58
CA SER A 10 -30.85 -29.53 -31.76
C SER A 10 -29.64 -28.72 -32.24
N ALA A 11 -29.29 -27.67 -31.51
CA ALA A 11 -27.95 -27.11 -31.55
C ALA A 11 -27.04 -28.00 -30.67
N PRO A 12 -25.79 -28.27 -31.08
CA PRO A 12 -24.88 -29.04 -30.25
C PRO A 12 -24.60 -28.26 -28.96
N SER A 13 -24.78 -28.94 -27.84
CA SER A 13 -24.36 -28.48 -26.52
C SER A 13 -22.83 -28.49 -26.49
N ASP A 14 -22.22 -27.41 -26.97
CA ASP A 14 -20.80 -27.15 -26.75
C ASP A 14 -20.59 -26.75 -25.28
N ASP A 15 -19.68 -27.50 -24.66
CA ASP A 15 -19.24 -27.49 -23.27
C ASP A 15 -18.52 -26.18 -22.91
N HIS A 16 -19.26 -25.07 -22.90
CA HIS A 16 -18.69 -23.72 -22.95
C HIS A 16 -18.15 -23.16 -21.62
N ASN A 17 -18.01 -23.92 -20.53
CA ASN A 17 -17.70 -23.27 -19.24
C ASN A 17 -16.85 -24.05 -18.23
N VAL A 18 -16.14 -25.11 -18.62
CA VAL A 18 -15.44 -25.99 -17.67
C VAL A 18 -13.93 -25.85 -17.79
N ASP A 19 -13.37 -24.72 -17.37
CA ASP A 19 -11.89 -24.59 -17.26
C ASP A 19 -11.43 -23.89 -15.96
N TYR A 20 -12.36 -23.49 -15.09
CA TYR A 20 -12.04 -22.98 -13.76
C TYR A 20 -13.13 -23.35 -12.74
N PRO A 21 -12.79 -23.80 -11.52
CA PRO A 21 -13.79 -23.91 -10.47
C PRO A 21 -14.38 -22.53 -10.20
N GLN A 22 -15.70 -22.40 -10.35
CA GLN A 22 -16.43 -21.21 -9.88
C GLN A 22 -16.00 -20.88 -8.45
N ILE A 23 -15.95 -19.60 -8.10
CA ILE A 23 -15.77 -19.16 -6.72
C ILE A 23 -16.80 -19.92 -5.91
N ASP A 24 -16.32 -20.64 -4.91
CA ASP A 24 -17.17 -21.51 -4.11
C ASP A 24 -18.32 -20.67 -3.57
N LYS A 25 -19.57 -21.02 -3.90
CA LYS A 25 -20.76 -20.29 -3.42
C LYS A 25 -20.94 -20.33 -1.89
N SER A 26 -20.07 -21.08 -1.21
CA SER A 26 -20.00 -21.16 0.25
C SER A 26 -18.58 -20.87 0.73
N ILE A 27 -18.44 -19.84 1.55
CA ILE A 27 -17.19 -19.50 2.23
C ILE A 27 -16.62 -20.68 3.04
N TYR A 28 -17.46 -21.53 3.63
CA TYR A 28 -17.01 -22.74 4.35
C TYR A 28 -16.33 -23.74 3.43
N ARG A 29 -16.87 -23.93 2.21
CA ARG A 29 -16.29 -24.87 1.24
C ARG A 29 -14.92 -24.37 0.77
N TYR A 30 -14.81 -23.06 0.50
CA TYR A 30 -13.54 -22.42 0.16
C TYR A 30 -12.49 -22.61 1.27
N VAL A 31 -12.87 -22.29 2.53
CA VAL A 31 -12.00 -22.46 3.69
C VAL A 31 -11.53 -23.90 3.85
N LEU A 32 -12.45 -24.86 3.83
CA LEU A 32 -12.11 -26.28 4.01
C LEU A 32 -11.20 -26.79 2.90
N ARG A 33 -11.49 -26.45 1.64
CA ARG A 33 -10.71 -26.91 0.48
C ARG A 33 -9.24 -26.49 0.58
N HIS A 34 -8.96 -25.29 1.06
CA HIS A 34 -7.62 -24.71 1.07
C HIS A 34 -6.91 -24.79 2.43
N THR A 35 -7.62 -25.00 3.54
CA THR A 35 -7.02 -25.03 4.90
C THR A 35 -7.27 -26.29 5.70
N PHE A 36 -7.83 -27.36 5.11
CA PHE A 36 -8.23 -28.56 5.84
C PHE A 36 -7.21 -29.06 6.88
N ARG A 37 -5.93 -29.17 6.49
CA ARG A 37 -4.84 -29.64 7.38
C ARG A 37 -4.61 -28.70 8.56
N GLY A 38 -4.59 -27.39 8.32
CA GLY A 38 -4.42 -26.38 9.37
C GLY A 38 -5.61 -26.31 10.33
N GLN A 39 -6.83 -26.46 9.81
CA GLN A 39 -8.05 -26.50 10.62
C GLN A 39 -8.14 -27.76 11.47
N LEU A 40 -7.72 -28.92 10.92
CA LEU A 40 -7.64 -30.16 11.67
C LEU A 40 -6.62 -30.04 12.82
N PHE A 41 -5.46 -29.45 12.55
CA PHE A 41 -4.46 -29.18 13.58
C PHE A 41 -4.98 -28.23 14.68
N LEU A 42 -5.68 -27.16 14.32
CA LEU A 42 -6.36 -26.26 15.27
C LEU A 42 -7.40 -26.99 16.13
N LEU A 43 -8.16 -27.91 15.53
CA LEU A 43 -9.16 -28.70 16.25
C LEU A 43 -8.50 -29.66 17.25
N LEU A 44 -7.42 -30.33 16.86
CA LEU A 44 -6.64 -31.18 17.76
C LEU A 44 -6.06 -30.38 18.94
N LEU A 45 -5.51 -29.20 18.65
CA LEU A 45 -4.97 -28.30 19.68
C LEU A 45 -6.07 -27.80 20.64
N THR A 46 -7.26 -27.53 20.11
CA THR A 46 -8.44 -27.16 20.89
C THR A 46 -8.84 -28.27 21.85
N VAL A 47 -8.92 -29.51 21.36
CA VAL A 47 -9.24 -30.69 22.18
C VAL A 47 -8.20 -30.88 23.28
N LEU A 48 -6.91 -30.71 22.96
CA LEU A 48 -5.82 -30.81 23.94
C LEU A 48 -5.92 -29.74 25.05
N THR A 49 -6.54 -28.60 24.77
CA THR A 49 -6.71 -27.51 25.75
C THR A 49 -7.79 -27.82 26.79
N MET A 50 -8.81 -28.62 26.45
CA MET A 50 -9.99 -28.83 27.30
C MET A 50 -9.68 -29.52 28.65
N PRO A 51 -8.84 -30.57 28.73
CA PRO A 51 -8.44 -31.15 30.01
C PRO A 51 -7.75 -30.15 30.94
N LEU A 52 -6.88 -29.27 30.40
CA LEU A 52 -6.19 -28.25 31.18
C LEU A 52 -7.18 -27.21 31.75
N VAL A 53 -8.17 -26.82 30.96
CA VAL A 53 -9.26 -25.94 31.42
C VAL A 53 -10.05 -26.60 32.54
N TYR A 54 -10.42 -27.88 32.39
CA TYR A 54 -11.15 -28.60 33.44
C TYR A 54 -10.32 -28.67 34.75
N ILE A 55 -9.03 -28.99 34.65
CA ILE A 55 -8.10 -29.00 35.78
C ILE A 55 -8.04 -27.63 36.45
N SER A 56 -7.99 -26.55 35.66
CA SER A 56 -7.98 -25.17 36.17
C SER A 56 -9.26 -24.81 36.95
N LEU A 57 -10.39 -25.49 36.73
CA LEU A 57 -11.62 -25.31 37.50
C LEU A 57 -11.68 -26.19 38.74
N ASP A 58 -11.17 -27.42 38.64
CA ASP A 58 -11.20 -28.40 39.72
C ASP A 58 -10.19 -28.05 40.84
N ILE A 59 -9.01 -27.51 40.50
CA ILE A 59 -8.00 -27.17 41.51
C ILE A 59 -8.49 -26.13 42.53
N PRO A 60 -9.08 -24.98 42.16
CA PRO A 60 -9.65 -24.03 43.12
C PRO A 60 -10.70 -24.67 44.06
N LYS A 61 -11.52 -25.59 43.53
CA LYS A 61 -12.48 -26.35 44.34
C LYS A 61 -11.78 -27.23 45.38
N ARG A 62 -10.73 -27.97 44.98
CA ARG A 62 -9.94 -28.79 45.92
C ARG A 62 -9.22 -27.95 46.97
N ILE A 63 -8.72 -26.77 46.58
CA ILE A 63 -8.13 -25.81 47.51
C ILE A 63 -9.16 -25.42 48.59
N ILE A 64 -10.38 -25.06 48.19
CA ILE A 64 -11.42 -24.64 49.14
C ILE A 64 -11.89 -25.81 50.01
N ASN A 65 -12.30 -26.93 49.40
CA ASN A 65 -12.99 -28.02 50.10
C ASN A 65 -12.07 -28.98 50.87
N GLN A 66 -10.80 -29.13 50.46
CA GLN A 66 -9.86 -30.08 51.08
C GLN A 66 -8.74 -29.36 51.82
N ALA A 67 -8.09 -28.38 51.18
CA ALA A 67 -6.94 -27.72 51.78
C ALA A 67 -7.34 -26.67 52.84
N ILE A 68 -8.40 -25.88 52.62
CA ILE A 68 -8.84 -24.84 53.56
C ILE A 68 -9.80 -25.41 54.62
N ASP A 69 -10.81 -26.20 54.20
CA ASP A 69 -11.80 -26.79 55.12
C ASP A 69 -11.23 -27.96 55.97
N GLY A 70 -10.03 -28.45 55.64
CA GLY A 70 -9.28 -29.44 56.41
C GLY A 70 -9.83 -30.87 56.36
N GLN A 71 -10.83 -31.15 55.52
CA GLN A 71 -11.43 -32.49 55.37
C GLN A 71 -10.72 -33.32 54.30
N ASN A 72 -10.48 -34.61 54.57
CA ASN A 72 -9.86 -35.58 53.64
C ASN A 72 -8.45 -35.19 53.12
N LEU A 73 -7.55 -34.79 54.04
CA LEU A 73 -6.14 -34.59 53.72
C LEU A 73 -5.46 -35.95 53.42
N PRO A 74 -4.74 -36.10 52.29
CA PRO A 74 -3.98 -37.31 52.03
C PRO A 74 -2.81 -37.41 53.02
N GLU A 75 -2.69 -38.57 53.71
CA GLU A 75 -1.62 -38.82 54.69
C GLU A 75 -0.22 -38.74 54.07
N ALA A 76 -0.07 -39.10 52.79
CA ALA A 76 1.16 -38.91 52.02
C ALA A 76 0.89 -38.73 50.51
N ILE A 77 1.64 -37.83 49.87
CA ILE A 77 1.69 -37.69 48.40
C ILE A 77 3.14 -37.97 47.98
N LEU A 78 3.34 -38.95 47.10
CA LEU A 78 4.68 -39.38 46.64
C LEU A 78 5.64 -39.80 47.77
N GLY A 79 5.10 -40.25 48.92
CA GLY A 79 5.88 -40.73 50.06
C GLY A 79 6.31 -39.66 51.07
N PHE A 80 5.87 -38.40 50.92
CA PHE A 80 6.10 -37.33 51.89
C PHE A 80 4.83 -37.06 52.70
N GLU A 81 4.94 -36.93 54.03
CA GLU A 81 3.83 -36.46 54.88
C GLU A 81 3.42 -35.05 54.47
N VAL A 82 2.15 -34.88 54.16
CA VAL A 82 1.64 -33.60 53.63
C VAL A 82 0.87 -32.88 54.71
N THR A 83 1.47 -31.82 55.26
CA THR A 83 0.73 -30.89 56.12
C THR A 83 -0.31 -30.11 55.31
N GLN A 84 -1.36 -29.60 55.97
CA GLN A 84 -2.41 -28.81 55.33
C GLN A 84 -1.85 -27.62 54.52
N ILE A 85 -0.83 -26.94 55.03
CA ILE A 85 -0.14 -25.82 54.35
C ILE A 85 0.66 -26.33 53.14
N SER A 86 1.37 -27.44 53.26
CA SER A 86 2.10 -28.05 52.14
C SER A 86 1.17 -28.49 51.01
N PHE A 87 0.01 -29.06 51.32
CA PHE A 87 -1.00 -29.45 50.34
C PHE A 87 -1.61 -28.24 49.63
N LEU A 88 -1.93 -27.19 50.39
CA LEU A 88 -2.40 -25.91 49.84
C LEU A 88 -1.40 -25.31 48.86
N MET A 89 -0.11 -25.27 49.23
CA MET A 89 0.95 -24.75 48.37
C MET A 89 1.14 -25.59 47.11
N LEU A 90 1.09 -26.92 47.22
CA LEU A 90 1.17 -27.82 46.08
C LEU A 90 0.03 -27.56 45.08
N LEU A 91 -1.21 -27.48 45.55
CA LEU A 91 -2.36 -27.18 44.71
C LEU A 91 -2.29 -25.78 44.12
N SER A 92 -1.79 -24.78 44.86
CA SER A 92 -1.63 -23.41 44.36
C SER A 92 -0.57 -23.34 43.25
N VAL A 93 0.55 -24.05 43.38
CA VAL A 93 1.56 -24.16 42.32
C VAL A 93 1.01 -24.94 41.12
N ALA A 94 0.29 -26.04 41.35
CA ALA A 94 -0.35 -26.80 40.28
C ALA A 94 -1.38 -25.95 39.52
N PHE A 95 -2.15 -25.11 40.22
CA PHE A 95 -3.07 -24.14 39.62
C PHE A 95 -2.31 -23.14 38.74
N LEU A 96 -1.23 -22.55 39.26
CA LEU A 96 -0.40 -21.61 38.50
C LEU A 96 0.17 -22.26 37.23
N VAL A 97 0.69 -23.49 37.33
CA VAL A 97 1.20 -24.25 36.18
C VAL A 97 0.09 -24.53 35.16
N ALA A 98 -1.11 -24.94 35.60
CA ALA A 98 -2.24 -25.17 34.72
C ALA A 98 -2.69 -23.88 34.00
N VAL A 99 -2.70 -22.74 34.70
CA VAL A 99 -3.00 -21.43 34.13
C VAL A 99 -1.97 -21.01 33.08
N VAL A 100 -0.67 -21.16 33.38
CA VAL A 100 0.42 -20.85 32.44
C VAL A 100 0.37 -21.76 31.21
N ALA A 101 0.17 -23.07 31.40
CA ALA A 101 0.06 -24.03 30.30
C ALA A 101 -1.15 -23.71 29.40
N THR A 102 -2.32 -23.44 29.99
CA THR A 102 -3.53 -23.05 29.26
C THR A 102 -3.32 -21.72 28.52
N GLY A 103 -2.69 -20.75 29.16
CA GLY A 103 -2.36 -19.45 28.57
C GLY A 103 -1.41 -19.57 27.38
N GLY A 104 -0.32 -20.35 27.51
CA GLY A 104 0.64 -20.60 26.44
C GLY A 104 0.02 -21.33 25.25
N LEU A 105 -0.81 -22.35 25.50
CA LEU A 105 -1.51 -23.07 24.44
C LEU A 105 -2.50 -22.17 23.71
N LYS A 106 -3.23 -21.33 24.44
CA LYS A 106 -4.14 -20.32 23.88
C LYS A 106 -3.40 -19.27 23.07
N TYR A 107 -2.22 -18.83 23.52
CA TYR A 107 -1.35 -17.92 22.76
C TYR A 107 -0.95 -18.54 21.41
N TYR A 108 -0.40 -19.76 21.43
CA TYR A 108 0.00 -20.47 20.21
C TYR A 108 -1.18 -20.69 19.26
N LEU A 109 -2.35 -21.11 19.79
CA LEU A 109 -3.57 -21.30 19.00
C LEU A 109 -3.98 -20.00 18.29
N ASN A 110 -3.99 -18.87 19.00
CA ASN A 110 -4.37 -17.58 18.44
C ASN A 110 -3.37 -17.06 17.39
N VAL A 111 -2.06 -17.25 17.61
CA VAL A 111 -1.02 -16.87 16.63
C VAL A 111 -1.14 -17.72 15.37
N TYR A 112 -1.22 -19.06 15.51
CA TYR A 112 -1.36 -19.96 14.38
C TYR A 112 -2.64 -19.68 13.58
N LYS A 113 -3.75 -19.44 14.27
CA LYS A 113 -5.02 -19.02 13.66
C LYS A 113 -4.86 -17.73 12.85
N GLY A 114 -4.16 -16.72 13.39
CA GLY A 114 -3.88 -15.46 12.70
C GLY A 114 -3.07 -15.65 11.42
N VAL A 115 -1.96 -16.40 11.50
CA VAL A 115 -1.12 -16.71 10.33
C VAL A 115 -1.90 -17.49 9.26
N LEU A 116 -2.73 -18.46 9.67
CA LEU A 116 -3.58 -19.22 8.75
C LEU A 116 -4.60 -18.31 8.05
N GLY A 117 -5.20 -17.36 8.78
CA GLY A 117 -6.10 -16.35 8.24
C GLY A 117 -5.43 -15.45 7.21
N GLU A 118 -4.24 -14.94 7.51
CA GLU A 118 -3.47 -14.07 6.60
C GLU A 118 -3.02 -14.79 5.32
N ARG A 119 -2.52 -16.04 5.43
CA ARG A 119 -2.16 -16.84 4.24
C ARG A 119 -3.37 -17.06 3.32
N MET A 120 -4.55 -17.24 3.89
CA MET A 120 -5.78 -17.39 3.12
C MET A 120 -6.30 -16.08 2.54
N LEU A 121 -6.16 -14.97 3.26
CA LEU A 121 -6.47 -13.65 2.72
C LEU A 121 -5.56 -13.33 1.53
N ARG A 122 -4.26 -13.60 1.67
CA ARG A 122 -3.28 -13.48 0.59
C ARG A 122 -3.67 -14.32 -0.63
N ARG A 123 -4.06 -15.58 -0.42
CA ARG A 123 -4.58 -16.48 -1.48
C ARG A 123 -5.78 -15.86 -2.19
N PHE A 124 -6.80 -15.49 -1.42
CA PHE A 124 -8.06 -14.99 -1.97
C PHE A 124 -7.85 -13.71 -2.77
N ARG A 125 -7.04 -12.76 -2.27
CA ARG A 125 -6.68 -11.54 -3.01
C ARG A 125 -5.96 -11.85 -4.31
N PHE A 126 -5.06 -12.83 -4.32
CA PHE A 126 -4.38 -13.27 -5.53
C PHE A 126 -5.34 -13.93 -6.51
N ASP A 127 -6.23 -14.81 -6.06
CA ASP A 127 -7.28 -15.42 -6.89
C ASP A 127 -8.16 -14.36 -7.57
N LEU A 128 -8.55 -13.32 -6.84
CA LEU A 128 -9.32 -12.20 -7.38
C LEU A 128 -8.52 -11.39 -8.41
N TYR A 129 -7.24 -11.13 -8.13
CA TYR A 129 -6.35 -10.42 -9.05
C TYR A 129 -6.18 -11.18 -10.37
N THR A 130 -5.88 -12.48 -10.31
CA THR A 130 -5.76 -13.33 -11.51
C THR A 130 -7.07 -13.40 -12.31
N ARG A 131 -8.22 -13.29 -11.65
CA ARG A 131 -9.52 -13.21 -12.33
C ARG A 131 -9.73 -11.90 -13.10
N ILE A 132 -9.23 -10.77 -12.60
CA ILE A 132 -9.29 -9.48 -13.33
C ILE A 132 -8.59 -9.59 -14.67
N LEU A 133 -7.42 -10.26 -14.71
CA LEU A 133 -6.68 -10.49 -15.96
C LEU A 133 -7.47 -11.27 -17.01
N ARG A 134 -8.56 -11.94 -16.61
CA ARG A 134 -9.45 -12.72 -17.47
C ARG A 134 -10.76 -11.99 -17.79
N PHE A 135 -10.96 -10.79 -17.27
CA PHE A 135 -12.17 -10.03 -17.57
C PHE A 135 -12.21 -9.67 -19.05
N PRO A 136 -13.35 -9.82 -19.73
CA PRO A 136 -13.48 -9.35 -21.09
C PRO A 136 -13.27 -7.82 -21.12
N SER A 137 -12.68 -7.31 -22.20
CA SER A 137 -12.33 -5.89 -22.31
C SER A 137 -13.53 -4.95 -22.12
N SER A 138 -14.74 -5.39 -22.52
CA SER A 138 -15.99 -4.65 -22.31
C SER A 138 -16.30 -4.45 -20.83
N LYS A 139 -16.09 -5.48 -19.99
CA LYS A 139 -16.28 -5.39 -18.54
C LYS A 139 -15.24 -4.48 -17.89
N ILE A 140 -13.98 -4.55 -18.30
CA ILE A 140 -12.90 -3.69 -17.79
C ILE A 140 -13.21 -2.21 -18.08
N ARG A 141 -13.61 -1.88 -19.32
CA ARG A 141 -13.96 -0.48 -19.69
C ARG A 141 -15.13 0.10 -18.90
N ARG A 142 -16.10 -0.74 -18.54
CA ARG A 142 -17.35 -0.32 -17.87
C ARG A 142 -17.27 -0.32 -16.35
N THR A 143 -16.28 -0.97 -15.76
CA THR A 143 -16.16 -1.10 -14.31
C THR A 143 -15.17 -0.06 -13.80
N PRO A 144 -15.61 0.95 -13.03
CA PRO A 144 -14.70 1.96 -12.50
C PRO A 144 -13.61 1.32 -11.60
N PRO A 145 -12.35 1.77 -11.66
CA PRO A 145 -11.30 1.29 -10.74
C PRO A 145 -11.68 1.44 -9.27
N ALA A 146 -12.43 2.51 -8.94
CA ALA A 146 -12.95 2.77 -7.59
C ALA A 146 -13.93 1.71 -7.09
N GLU A 147 -14.48 0.86 -7.96
CA GLU A 147 -15.32 -0.28 -7.57
C GLU A 147 -14.49 -1.55 -7.34
N ILE A 148 -13.47 -1.80 -8.15
CA ILE A 148 -12.65 -3.03 -8.10
C ILE A 148 -11.62 -2.98 -6.97
N ILE A 149 -10.92 -1.85 -6.81
CA ILE A 149 -9.80 -1.72 -5.85
C ILE A 149 -10.27 -2.00 -4.41
N PRO A 150 -11.35 -1.37 -3.89
CA PRO A 150 -11.83 -1.67 -2.54
C PRO A 150 -12.34 -3.10 -2.39
N MET A 151 -12.83 -3.71 -3.48
CA MET A 151 -13.29 -5.09 -3.45
C MET A 151 -12.16 -6.10 -3.21
N ILE A 152 -10.94 -5.83 -3.70
CA ILE A 152 -9.75 -6.66 -3.39
C ILE A 152 -9.14 -6.25 -2.05
N THR A 153 -9.13 -4.98 -1.68
CA THR A 153 -8.43 -4.51 -0.47
C THR A 153 -9.33 -4.57 0.77
N ALA A 154 -10.21 -3.58 0.93
CA ALA A 154 -10.98 -3.35 2.15
C ALA A 154 -12.13 -4.36 2.36
N GLU A 155 -12.80 -4.79 1.29
CA GLU A 155 -13.94 -5.72 1.40
C GLU A 155 -13.50 -7.17 1.65
N THR A 156 -12.27 -7.53 1.26
CA THR A 156 -11.70 -8.84 1.60
C THR A 156 -11.05 -8.89 2.97
N GLU A 157 -10.65 -7.76 3.56
CA GLU A 157 -9.95 -7.73 4.85
C GLU A 157 -10.69 -8.50 5.96
N PRO A 158 -12.02 -8.37 6.14
CA PRO A 158 -12.77 -9.15 7.13
C PRO A 158 -12.74 -10.67 6.87
N LEU A 159 -12.48 -11.10 5.62
CA LEU A 159 -12.40 -12.52 5.26
C LEU A 159 -11.21 -13.18 5.92
N GLY A 160 -10.05 -12.53 5.99
CA GLY A 160 -8.85 -13.10 6.61
C GLY A 160 -9.10 -13.51 8.06
N GLY A 161 -9.68 -12.61 8.84
CA GLY A 161 -10.07 -12.86 10.22
C GLY A 161 -11.07 -14.01 10.37
N LEU A 162 -12.11 -14.03 9.52
CA LEU A 162 -13.12 -15.10 9.58
C LEU A 162 -12.55 -16.46 9.17
N ILE A 163 -11.69 -16.53 8.16
CA ILE A 163 -11.17 -17.81 7.66
C ILE A 163 -10.37 -18.54 8.74
N GLY A 164 -9.53 -17.81 9.51
CA GLY A 164 -8.87 -18.36 10.69
C GLY A 164 -9.87 -18.81 11.76
N ASP A 165 -10.94 -18.03 11.97
CA ASP A 165 -11.97 -18.31 12.97
C ASP A 165 -12.99 -19.40 12.61
N ALA A 166 -13.17 -19.71 11.32
CA ALA A 166 -14.35 -20.37 10.79
C ALA A 166 -14.68 -21.70 11.48
N ILE A 167 -13.68 -22.47 11.87
CA ILE A 167 -13.83 -23.75 12.57
C ILE A 167 -13.27 -23.66 13.99
N ALA A 168 -12.12 -23.02 14.16
CA ALA A 168 -11.42 -22.94 15.43
C ALA A 168 -12.23 -22.23 16.53
N ALA A 169 -12.87 -21.09 16.24
CA ALA A 169 -13.65 -20.37 17.27
C ALA A 169 -14.89 -21.14 17.72
N PRO A 170 -15.77 -21.62 16.82
CA PRO A 170 -16.92 -22.45 17.23
C PRO A 170 -16.50 -23.70 17.99
N ALA A 171 -15.45 -24.39 17.53
CA ALA A 171 -14.94 -25.58 18.19
C ALA A 171 -14.41 -25.24 19.60
N PHE A 172 -13.58 -24.21 19.74
CA PHE A 172 -13.00 -23.82 21.02
C PHE A 172 -14.03 -23.31 22.01
N GLN A 173 -14.87 -22.35 21.60
CA GLN A 173 -15.88 -21.78 22.47
C GLN A 173 -17.00 -22.78 22.79
N GLY A 174 -17.37 -23.62 21.82
CA GLY A 174 -18.32 -24.71 22.02
C GLY A 174 -17.79 -25.77 22.98
N ALA A 175 -16.53 -26.21 22.82
CA ALA A 175 -15.89 -27.16 23.73
C ALA A 175 -15.71 -26.58 25.14
N LEU A 176 -15.38 -25.29 25.24
CA LEU A 176 -15.29 -24.58 26.52
C LEU A 176 -16.65 -24.51 27.22
N LEU A 177 -17.71 -24.18 26.48
CA LEU A 177 -19.09 -24.19 26.97
C LEU A 177 -19.51 -25.58 27.46
N LEU A 178 -19.21 -26.62 26.68
CA LEU A 178 -19.49 -28.01 27.05
C LEU A 178 -18.72 -28.44 28.29
N THR A 179 -17.47 -27.97 28.47
CA THR A 179 -16.67 -28.26 29.66
C THR A 179 -17.28 -27.64 30.91
N TYR A 180 -17.71 -26.38 30.85
CA TYR A 180 -18.38 -25.70 31.97
C TYR A 180 -19.74 -26.34 32.30
N LEU A 181 -20.53 -26.67 31.27
CA LEU A 181 -21.80 -27.36 31.47
C LEU A 181 -21.56 -28.73 32.11
N SER A 182 -20.64 -29.53 31.58
CA SER A 182 -20.29 -30.83 32.16
C SER A 182 -19.86 -30.70 33.62
N PHE A 183 -19.05 -29.71 33.95
CA PHE A 183 -18.63 -29.44 35.33
C PHE A 183 -19.82 -29.10 36.24
N ILE A 184 -20.77 -28.28 35.80
CA ILE A 184 -21.96 -27.93 36.61
C ILE A 184 -22.91 -29.12 36.75
N PHE A 185 -23.17 -29.87 35.68
CA PHE A 185 -24.02 -31.07 35.73
C PHE A 185 -23.43 -32.17 36.62
N GLN A 186 -22.11 -32.30 36.67
CA GLN A 186 -21.43 -33.20 37.61
C GLN A 186 -21.59 -32.77 39.08
N GLN A 187 -21.82 -31.48 39.34
CA GLN A 187 -22.02 -30.95 40.69
C GLN A 187 -23.47 -31.13 41.14
N ASP A 188 -24.42 -30.69 40.30
CA ASP A 188 -25.84 -30.82 40.56
C ASP A 188 -26.65 -30.73 39.26
N ILE A 189 -27.53 -31.71 39.04
CA ILE A 189 -28.31 -31.84 37.80
C ILE A 189 -29.36 -30.72 37.67
N TRP A 190 -29.96 -30.28 38.77
CA TRP A 190 -31.02 -29.26 38.76
C TRP A 190 -30.44 -27.86 38.50
N LEU A 191 -29.29 -27.56 39.10
CA LEU A 191 -28.53 -26.33 38.83
C LEU A 191 -27.99 -26.32 37.39
N GLY A 192 -27.56 -27.48 36.87
CA GLY A 192 -27.23 -27.65 35.45
C GLY A 192 -28.41 -27.32 34.52
N LEU A 193 -29.60 -27.88 34.78
CA LEU A 193 -30.81 -27.57 34.01
C LEU A 193 -31.21 -26.10 34.10
N ALA A 194 -31.17 -25.51 35.30
CA ALA A 194 -31.46 -24.10 35.52
C ALA A 194 -30.47 -23.18 34.78
N SER A 195 -29.19 -23.57 34.68
CA SER A 195 -28.18 -22.82 33.93
C SER A 195 -28.45 -22.76 32.42
N ILE A 196 -29.08 -23.79 31.86
CA ILE A 196 -29.41 -23.86 30.43
C ILE A 196 -30.80 -23.30 30.10
N ALA A 197 -31.72 -23.24 31.07
CA ALA A 197 -33.13 -22.91 30.85
C ALA A 197 -33.36 -21.61 30.04
N LEU A 198 -32.50 -20.61 30.18
CA LEU A 198 -32.60 -19.34 29.46
C LEU A 198 -31.96 -19.34 28.05
N TYR A 199 -31.14 -20.33 27.69
CA TYR A 199 -30.46 -20.36 26.39
C TYR A 199 -31.37 -20.69 25.20
N PRO A 200 -32.32 -21.65 25.25
CA PRO A 200 -33.22 -21.91 24.12
C PRO A 200 -34.07 -20.70 23.70
N PRO A 201 -34.69 -19.94 24.63
CA PRO A 201 -35.34 -18.68 24.28
C PRO A 201 -34.37 -17.67 23.64
N GLN A 202 -33.16 -17.53 24.17
CA GLN A 202 -32.13 -16.66 23.59
C GLN A 202 -31.76 -17.09 22.16
N MET A 203 -31.57 -18.40 21.92
CA MET A 203 -31.27 -18.96 20.61
C MET A 203 -32.36 -18.71 19.58
N TYR A 204 -33.61 -18.58 19.99
CA TYR A 204 -34.72 -18.29 19.06
C TYR A 204 -34.91 -16.79 18.80
N PHE A 205 -34.90 -15.96 19.84
CA PHE A 205 -35.23 -14.53 19.71
C PHE A 205 -34.06 -13.67 19.24
N ILE A 206 -32.84 -13.90 19.76
CA ILE A 206 -31.67 -13.06 19.46
C ILE A 206 -31.32 -13.08 17.96
N PRO A 207 -31.28 -14.24 17.26
CA PRO A 207 -30.96 -14.25 15.83
C PRO A 207 -31.99 -13.50 14.96
N LYS A 208 -33.28 -13.55 15.32
CA LYS A 208 -34.33 -12.80 14.61
C LYS A 208 -34.16 -11.29 14.74
N LEU A 209 -33.85 -10.80 15.94
CA LEU A 209 -33.56 -9.39 16.18
C LEU A 209 -32.28 -8.96 15.44
N GLN A 210 -31.26 -9.82 15.47
CA GLN A 210 -29.98 -9.58 14.80
C GLN A 210 -30.11 -9.55 13.27
N ALA A 211 -30.93 -10.42 12.67
CA ALA A 211 -31.16 -10.44 11.23
C ALA A 211 -31.65 -9.08 10.69
N LYS A 212 -32.47 -8.37 11.46
CA LYS A 212 -32.92 -7.02 11.10
C LYS A 212 -31.79 -5.99 11.16
N VAL A 213 -30.91 -6.07 12.17
CA VAL A 213 -29.71 -5.22 12.28
C VAL A 213 -28.74 -5.47 11.11
N ASN A 214 -28.56 -6.74 10.72
CA ASN A 214 -27.72 -7.11 9.60
C ASN A 214 -28.30 -6.58 8.28
N ALA A 215 -29.63 -6.64 8.07
CA ALA A 215 -30.28 -6.06 6.90
C ALA A 215 -30.07 -4.54 6.79
N LEU A 216 -30.21 -3.80 7.90
CA LEU A 216 -29.92 -2.37 7.94
C LEU A 216 -28.43 -2.07 7.69
N SER A 217 -27.54 -2.89 8.23
CA SER A 217 -26.09 -2.77 7.99
C SER A 217 -25.74 -2.97 6.52
N LYS A 218 -26.40 -3.91 5.84
CA LYS A 218 -26.27 -4.12 4.39
C LYS A 218 -26.78 -2.90 3.60
N GLN A 219 -27.92 -2.33 4.00
CA GLN A 219 -28.44 -1.10 3.40
C GLN A 219 -27.46 0.07 3.57
N ARG A 220 -26.88 0.24 4.77
CA ARG A 220 -25.87 1.26 5.06
C ARG A 220 -24.68 1.15 4.10
N VAL A 221 -24.11 -0.05 3.94
CA VAL A 221 -22.95 -0.28 3.05
C VAL A 221 -23.30 0.11 1.61
N LYS A 222 -24.48 -0.26 1.12
CA LYS A 222 -24.94 0.13 -0.23
C LYS A 222 -25.04 1.65 -0.38
N THR A 223 -25.59 2.35 0.60
CA THR A 223 -25.70 3.82 0.57
C THR A 223 -24.33 4.50 0.62
N VAL A 224 -23.39 3.99 1.42
CA VAL A 224 -22.01 4.49 1.47
C VAL A 224 -21.31 4.31 0.12
N ARG A 225 -21.51 3.18 -0.57
CA ARG A 225 -20.95 2.98 -1.92
C ARG A 225 -21.48 3.99 -2.92
N VAL A 226 -22.79 4.25 -2.93
CA VAL A 226 -23.39 5.27 -3.80
C VAL A 226 -22.80 6.66 -3.52
N LEU A 227 -22.57 7.00 -2.26
CA LEU A 227 -21.90 8.24 -1.88
C LEU A 227 -20.45 8.28 -2.39
N ALA A 228 -19.70 7.17 -2.29
CA ALA A 228 -18.33 7.10 -2.80
C ALA A 228 -18.26 7.26 -4.34
N THR A 229 -19.18 6.62 -5.08
CA THR A 229 -19.31 6.81 -6.54
C THR A 229 -19.57 8.28 -6.87
N HIS A 230 -20.51 8.91 -6.16
CA HIS A 230 -20.83 10.32 -6.34
C HIS A 230 -19.63 11.24 -6.05
N ILE A 231 -18.86 10.97 -5.00
CA ILE A 231 -17.63 11.72 -4.71
C ILE A 231 -16.62 11.57 -5.86
N GLY A 232 -16.47 10.36 -6.41
CA GLY A 232 -15.63 10.12 -7.59
C GLY A 232 -16.07 10.95 -8.80
N GLU A 233 -17.37 10.98 -9.07
CA GLU A 233 -17.97 11.80 -10.14
C GLU A 233 -17.72 13.30 -9.90
N THR A 234 -17.92 13.80 -8.67
CA THR A 234 -17.68 15.19 -8.30
C THR A 234 -16.21 15.59 -8.49
N VAL A 235 -15.26 14.74 -8.11
CA VAL A 235 -13.82 15.00 -8.28
C VAL A 235 -13.44 15.02 -9.75
N GLN A 236 -13.93 14.06 -10.53
CA GLN A 236 -13.62 13.97 -11.96
C GLN A 236 -14.28 15.11 -12.78
N GLY A 237 -15.46 15.57 -12.36
CA GLY A 237 -16.20 16.68 -12.95
C GLY A 237 -15.98 18.03 -12.28
N ALA A 238 -14.92 18.19 -11.48
CA ALA A 238 -14.71 19.41 -10.70
C ALA A 238 -14.65 20.68 -11.57
N SER A 239 -14.00 20.60 -12.73
CA SER A 239 -13.95 21.70 -13.70
C SER A 239 -15.33 22.10 -14.20
N ASP A 240 -16.19 21.13 -14.49
CA ASP A 240 -17.55 21.39 -14.98
C ASP A 240 -18.43 21.97 -13.87
N ILE A 241 -18.26 21.51 -12.64
CA ILE A 241 -18.95 22.06 -11.46
C ILE A 241 -18.58 23.53 -11.25
N HIS A 242 -17.28 23.85 -11.34
CA HIS A 242 -16.79 25.23 -11.23
C HIS A 242 -17.26 26.09 -12.41
N ALA A 243 -17.20 25.57 -13.63
CA ALA A 243 -17.63 26.29 -14.83
C ALA A 243 -19.13 26.62 -14.84
N ASN A 244 -19.95 25.78 -14.21
CA ASN A 244 -21.42 25.93 -14.19
C ASN A 244 -21.98 26.43 -12.84
N ASP A 245 -21.13 26.82 -11.88
CA ASP A 245 -21.52 27.25 -10.52
C ASP A 245 -22.49 26.29 -9.79
N SER A 246 -22.35 24.98 -10.04
CA SER A 246 -23.27 23.96 -9.49
C SER A 246 -22.86 23.44 -8.11
N GLY A 247 -21.84 24.05 -7.47
CA GLY A 247 -21.28 23.58 -6.19
C GLY A 247 -22.30 23.48 -5.06
N ARG A 248 -23.27 24.40 -4.96
CA ARG A 248 -24.34 24.35 -3.93
C ARG A 248 -25.28 23.17 -4.12
N TYR A 249 -25.55 22.79 -5.38
CA TYR A 249 -26.38 21.63 -5.70
C TYR A 249 -25.68 20.33 -5.26
N GLU A 250 -24.40 20.20 -5.57
CA GLU A 250 -23.61 19.03 -5.18
C GLU A 250 -23.44 18.91 -3.65
N GLN A 251 -23.30 20.05 -2.95
CA GLN A 251 -23.32 20.09 -1.47
C GLN A 251 -24.67 19.61 -0.90
N ALA A 252 -25.79 20.09 -1.45
CA ALA A 252 -27.13 19.69 -0.99
C ALA A 252 -27.39 18.19 -1.23
N ARG A 253 -26.99 17.67 -2.40
CA ARG A 253 -27.10 16.25 -2.77
C ARG A 253 -26.25 15.37 -1.86
N THR A 254 -25.01 15.77 -1.59
CA THR A 254 -24.10 15.09 -0.66
C THR A 254 -24.65 15.09 0.76
N SER A 255 -25.16 16.24 1.24
CA SER A 255 -25.80 16.36 2.56
C SER A 255 -26.99 15.42 2.70
N GLY A 256 -27.83 15.28 1.66
CA GLY A 256 -28.95 14.35 1.67
C GLY A 256 -28.53 12.88 1.79
N ASN A 257 -27.47 12.49 1.06
CA ASN A 257 -26.92 11.13 1.15
C ASN A 257 -26.32 10.83 2.53
N LEU A 258 -25.60 11.80 3.12
CA LEU A 258 -25.07 11.70 4.48
C LEU A 258 -26.19 11.55 5.53
N GLY A 259 -27.28 12.31 5.39
CA GLY A 259 -28.46 12.19 6.25
C GLY A 259 -29.06 10.78 6.23
N ARG A 260 -29.23 10.18 5.05
CA ARG A 260 -29.74 8.79 4.93
C ARG A 260 -28.83 7.78 5.62
N ILE A 261 -27.50 7.96 5.55
CA ILE A 261 -26.54 7.11 6.25
C ILE A 261 -26.69 7.27 7.76
N PHE A 262 -26.89 8.49 8.24
CA PHE A 262 -27.14 8.78 9.65
C PHE A 262 -28.40 8.06 10.15
N ASP A 263 -29.53 8.19 9.46
CA ASP A 263 -30.81 7.58 9.86
C ASP A 263 -30.69 6.05 10.01
N ILE A 264 -30.05 5.41 9.03
CA ILE A 264 -29.81 3.95 9.05
C ILE A 264 -28.93 3.59 10.25
N ARG A 265 -27.89 4.38 10.53
CA ARG A 265 -26.94 4.11 11.63
C ARG A 265 -27.59 4.31 12.99
N GLU A 266 -28.44 5.32 13.14
CA GLU A 266 -29.24 5.55 14.34
C GLU A 266 -30.16 4.36 14.63
N GLU A 267 -30.89 3.87 13.62
CA GLU A 267 -31.75 2.70 13.78
C GLU A 267 -30.96 1.43 14.15
N ILE A 268 -29.78 1.24 13.54
CA ILE A 268 -28.84 0.17 13.91
C ILE A 268 -28.46 0.28 15.39
N TYR A 269 -28.09 1.48 15.87
CA TYR A 269 -27.71 1.67 17.27
C TYR A 269 -28.85 1.35 18.22
N ARG A 270 -30.05 1.89 17.98
CA ARG A 270 -31.23 1.64 18.82
C ARG A 270 -31.51 0.15 18.96
N ARG A 271 -31.51 -0.59 17.84
CA ARG A 271 -31.73 -2.04 17.85
C ARG A 271 -30.58 -2.81 18.51
N LYS A 272 -29.32 -2.45 18.21
CA LYS A 272 -28.13 -3.09 18.78
C LYS A 272 -28.07 -2.94 20.30
N PHE A 273 -28.35 -1.75 20.82
CA PHE A 273 -28.34 -1.51 22.26
C PHE A 273 -29.54 -2.14 22.97
N PHE A 274 -30.70 -2.26 22.31
CA PHE A 274 -31.80 -3.06 22.83
C PHE A 274 -31.44 -4.55 22.97
N ILE A 275 -30.77 -5.13 21.97
CA ILE A 275 -30.25 -6.52 22.04
C ILE A 275 -29.24 -6.65 23.20
N LYS A 276 -28.33 -5.68 23.36
CA LYS A 276 -27.35 -5.67 24.46
C LYS A 276 -28.03 -5.59 25.83
N PHE A 277 -29.04 -4.73 25.96
CA PHE A 277 -29.87 -4.64 27.16
C PHE A 277 -30.55 -5.98 27.47
N LEU A 278 -31.22 -6.60 26.49
CA LEU A 278 -31.89 -7.88 26.64
C LEU A 278 -30.90 -9.00 27.06
N ASN A 279 -29.73 -9.08 26.42
CA ASN A 279 -28.70 -10.05 26.79
C ASN A 279 -28.18 -9.85 28.22
N ASN A 280 -27.92 -8.60 28.62
CA ASN A 280 -27.46 -8.30 29.98
C ASN A 280 -28.54 -8.60 31.02
N PHE A 281 -29.79 -8.27 30.73
CA PHE A 281 -30.93 -8.59 31.58
C PHE A 281 -31.07 -10.11 31.77
N LEU A 282 -31.12 -10.87 30.67
CA LEU A 282 -31.23 -12.33 30.71
C LEU A 282 -30.04 -13.00 31.42
N ALA A 283 -28.83 -12.46 31.28
CA ALA A 283 -27.66 -12.97 32.00
C ALA A 283 -27.78 -12.84 33.52
N GLN A 284 -28.52 -11.84 34.02
CA GLN A 284 -28.74 -11.61 35.46
C GLN A 284 -29.97 -12.33 36.03
N VAL A 285 -30.88 -12.79 35.17
CA VAL A 285 -32.06 -13.57 35.59
C VAL A 285 -31.64 -14.91 36.20
N THR A 286 -30.66 -15.61 35.64
CA THR A 286 -30.23 -16.91 36.18
C THR A 286 -29.56 -16.80 37.55
N PRO A 287 -28.58 -15.88 37.80
CA PRO A 287 -28.06 -15.63 39.15
C PRO A 287 -29.16 -15.21 40.14
N PHE A 288 -30.14 -14.41 39.71
CA PHE A 288 -31.28 -14.08 40.55
C PHE A 288 -32.04 -15.33 41.03
N PHE A 289 -32.29 -16.30 40.14
CA PHE A 289 -32.89 -17.57 40.53
C PHE A 289 -31.97 -18.44 41.39
N PHE A 290 -30.65 -18.45 41.14
CA PHE A 290 -29.70 -19.14 42.01
C PHE A 290 -29.67 -18.54 43.42
N PHE A 291 -29.68 -17.22 43.58
CA PHE A 291 -29.77 -16.61 44.91
C PHE A 291 -31.12 -16.86 45.58
N SER A 292 -32.23 -16.77 44.84
CA SER A 292 -33.57 -16.92 45.40
C SER A 292 -33.88 -18.38 45.77
N ILE A 293 -33.73 -19.30 44.82
CA ILE A 293 -34.05 -20.73 45.00
C ILE A 293 -32.90 -21.46 45.69
N GLY A 294 -31.67 -21.29 45.21
CA GLY A 294 -30.50 -21.92 45.83
C GLY A 294 -30.24 -21.40 47.24
N GLY A 295 -30.41 -20.10 47.49
CA GLY A 295 -30.33 -19.53 48.84
C GLY A 295 -31.41 -20.10 49.77
N TYR A 296 -32.64 -20.30 49.29
CA TYR A 296 -33.70 -20.96 50.06
C TYR A 296 -33.35 -22.41 50.43
N LEU A 297 -32.77 -23.18 49.50
CA LEU A 297 -32.33 -24.56 49.73
C LEU A 297 -31.16 -24.66 50.72
N VAL A 298 -30.24 -23.69 50.69
CA VAL A 298 -29.15 -23.56 51.67
C VAL A 298 -29.71 -23.28 53.06
N ILE A 299 -30.71 -22.39 53.20
CA ILE A 299 -31.36 -22.09 54.48
C ILE A 299 -32.06 -23.35 55.05
N LYS A 300 -32.64 -24.20 54.19
CA LYS A 300 -33.21 -25.50 54.59
C LYS A 300 -32.19 -26.60 54.88
N GLY A 301 -30.90 -26.37 54.61
CA GLY A 301 -29.84 -27.34 54.80
C GLY A 301 -29.76 -28.42 53.72
N GLU A 302 -30.46 -28.26 52.59
CA GLU A 302 -30.48 -29.23 51.48
C GLU A 302 -29.25 -29.09 50.56
N VAL A 303 -28.61 -27.91 50.55
CA VAL A 303 -27.42 -27.60 49.73
C VAL A 303 -26.39 -26.85 50.60
N SER A 304 -25.09 -27.11 50.42
CA SER A 304 -24.04 -26.36 51.14
C SER A 304 -23.82 -24.97 50.54
N LEU A 305 -23.45 -24.00 51.40
CA LEU A 305 -23.10 -22.65 50.95
C LEU A 305 -21.95 -22.67 49.91
N GLY A 306 -20.95 -23.54 50.12
CA GLY A 306 -19.83 -23.71 49.19
C GLY A 306 -20.24 -24.24 47.82
N ALA A 307 -21.21 -25.17 47.75
CA ALA A 307 -21.74 -25.67 46.49
C ALA A 307 -22.46 -24.58 45.69
N LEU A 308 -23.27 -23.75 46.35
CA LEU A 308 -23.96 -22.62 45.71
C LEU A 308 -22.96 -21.59 45.15
N VAL A 309 -21.91 -21.26 45.93
CA VAL A 309 -20.85 -20.32 45.49
C VAL A 309 -20.05 -20.90 44.32
N ALA A 310 -19.72 -22.20 44.35
CA ALA A 310 -19.01 -22.86 43.26
C ALA A 310 -19.82 -22.89 41.95
N VAL A 311 -21.13 -23.13 42.03
CA VAL A 311 -22.02 -23.11 40.87
C VAL A 311 -22.19 -21.69 40.33
N LEU A 312 -22.31 -20.67 41.19
CA LEU A 312 -22.34 -19.26 40.76
C LEU A 312 -21.05 -18.85 40.04
N ALA A 313 -19.89 -19.30 40.54
CA ALA A 313 -18.60 -19.07 39.89
C ALA A 313 -18.54 -19.76 38.51
N ALA A 314 -18.90 -21.04 38.43
CA ALA A 314 -18.92 -21.78 37.17
C ALA A 314 -19.92 -21.19 36.16
N TYR A 315 -21.08 -20.73 36.61
CA TYR A 315 -22.08 -20.09 35.74
C TYR A 315 -21.58 -18.77 35.15
N LYS A 316 -20.88 -17.96 35.96
CA LYS A 316 -20.28 -16.71 35.47
C LYS A 316 -19.34 -16.96 34.29
N ASP A 317 -18.64 -18.10 34.28
CA ASP A 317 -17.70 -18.48 33.24
C ASP A 317 -18.36 -19.02 31.96
N ILE A 318 -19.65 -19.38 31.98
CA ILE A 318 -20.44 -19.73 30.78
C ILE A 318 -20.76 -18.50 29.93
N GLY A 319 -20.94 -17.33 30.56
CA GLY A 319 -21.32 -16.09 29.87
C GLY A 319 -20.34 -15.67 28.75
N PRO A 320 -19.02 -15.62 28.99
CA PRO A 320 -18.02 -15.28 27.98
C PRO A 320 -18.02 -16.16 26.71
N PRO A 321 -17.90 -17.50 26.76
CA PRO A 321 -17.89 -18.33 25.55
C PRO A 321 -19.20 -18.25 24.76
N TRP A 322 -20.33 -18.13 25.46
CA TRP A 322 -21.63 -17.90 24.81
C TRP A 322 -21.65 -16.60 24.01
N LYS A 323 -21.14 -15.50 24.60
CA LYS A 323 -21.03 -14.21 23.92
C LYS A 323 -20.11 -14.27 22.71
N GLU A 324 -18.99 -14.99 22.80
CA GLU A 324 -18.08 -15.16 21.67
C GLU A 324 -18.69 -15.99 20.54
N LEU A 325 -19.47 -17.04 20.82
CA LEU A 325 -20.22 -17.78 19.79
C LEU A 325 -21.24 -16.90 19.06
N LEU A 326 -21.99 -16.07 19.81
CA LEU A 326 -22.93 -15.11 19.21
C LEU A 326 -22.21 -14.07 18.35
N LYS A 327 -21.08 -13.56 18.82
CA LYS A 327 -20.23 -12.62 18.07
C LYS A 327 -19.66 -13.26 16.81
N PHE A 328 -19.18 -14.50 16.91
CA PHE A 328 -18.72 -15.28 15.76
C PHE A 328 -19.83 -15.42 14.72
N TYR A 329 -21.05 -15.81 15.11
CA TYR A 329 -22.19 -15.91 14.19
C TYR A 329 -22.47 -14.58 13.47
N GLN A 330 -22.40 -13.45 14.18
CA GLN A 330 -22.59 -12.12 13.58
C GLN A 330 -21.51 -11.80 12.54
N VAL A 331 -20.24 -12.00 12.89
CA VAL A 331 -19.10 -11.75 12.00
C VAL A 331 -19.17 -12.68 10.79
N PHE A 332 -19.53 -13.94 11.02
CA PHE A 332 -19.70 -14.94 9.97
C PHE A 332 -20.77 -14.52 8.95
N GLU A 333 -21.98 -14.15 9.39
CA GLU A 333 -23.04 -13.75 8.46
C GLU A 333 -22.71 -12.45 7.71
N ASP A 334 -22.11 -11.45 8.36
CA ASP A 334 -21.68 -10.20 7.68
C ASP A 334 -20.66 -10.51 6.58
N THR A 335 -19.66 -11.30 6.93
CA THR A 335 -18.55 -11.66 6.04
C THR A 335 -19.00 -12.59 4.91
N ARG A 336 -19.92 -13.53 5.19
CA ARG A 336 -20.53 -14.39 4.17
C ARG A 336 -21.25 -13.59 3.09
N VAL A 337 -21.99 -12.55 3.47
CA VAL A 337 -22.68 -11.68 2.50
C VAL A 337 -21.67 -10.92 1.64
N LYS A 338 -20.61 -10.36 2.24
CA LYS A 338 -19.53 -9.68 1.51
C LYS A 338 -18.82 -10.61 0.55
N TYR A 339 -18.46 -11.81 1.02
CA TYR A 339 -17.86 -12.85 0.19
C TYR A 339 -18.69 -13.17 -1.04
N LEU A 340 -20.02 -13.35 -0.89
CA LEU A 340 -20.91 -13.60 -2.03
C LEU A 340 -20.95 -12.43 -3.01
N GLN A 341 -20.93 -11.20 -2.52
CA GLN A 341 -20.92 -10.00 -3.38
C GLN A 341 -19.61 -9.87 -4.16
N VAL A 342 -18.47 -10.10 -3.49
CA VAL A 342 -17.16 -10.12 -4.15
C VAL A 342 -17.10 -11.27 -5.15
N ALA A 343 -17.58 -12.46 -4.78
CA ALA A 343 -17.62 -13.62 -5.67
C ALA A 343 -18.41 -13.32 -6.95
N GLU A 344 -19.62 -12.78 -6.82
CA GLU A 344 -20.48 -12.42 -7.96
C GLU A 344 -19.84 -11.36 -8.87
N GLN A 345 -19.18 -10.35 -8.30
CA GLN A 345 -18.53 -9.31 -9.09
C GLN A 345 -17.29 -9.81 -9.86
N PHE A 346 -16.61 -10.83 -9.34
CA PHE A 346 -15.40 -11.41 -9.93
C PHE A 346 -15.68 -12.67 -10.78
N GLU A 347 -16.95 -12.90 -11.11
CA GLU A 347 -17.41 -13.92 -12.05
C GLU A 347 -18.31 -13.30 -13.13
N PRO A 348 -17.80 -12.36 -13.95
CA PRO A 348 -18.57 -11.84 -15.08
C PRO A 348 -18.87 -12.94 -16.09
N GLU A 349 -19.94 -12.77 -16.86
CA GLU A 349 -20.22 -13.63 -18.01
C GLU A 349 -19.10 -13.51 -19.06
N ASN A 350 -18.81 -14.59 -19.77
CA ASN A 350 -17.82 -14.64 -20.86
C ASN A 350 -16.39 -14.27 -20.45
N MET A 351 -15.94 -14.69 -19.26
CA MET A 351 -14.52 -14.60 -18.90
C MET A 351 -13.62 -15.30 -19.92
N ILE A 352 -12.44 -14.73 -20.15
CA ILE A 352 -11.39 -15.36 -20.96
C ILE A 352 -11.06 -16.72 -20.35
N ARG A 353 -11.04 -17.76 -21.19
CA ARG A 353 -10.75 -19.14 -20.76
C ARG A 353 -9.31 -19.24 -20.26
N LYS A 354 -9.10 -19.97 -19.16
CA LYS A 354 -7.77 -20.10 -18.55
C LYS A 354 -6.76 -20.76 -19.50
N SER A 355 -7.19 -21.77 -20.26
CA SER A 355 -6.38 -22.43 -21.29
C SER A 355 -5.79 -21.47 -22.32
N LEU A 356 -6.42 -20.30 -22.54
CA LEU A 356 -5.88 -19.28 -23.44
C LEU A 356 -4.80 -18.41 -22.78
N LEU A 357 -4.66 -18.41 -21.45
CA LEU A 357 -3.58 -17.72 -20.74
C LEU A 357 -2.32 -18.56 -20.62
N GLU A 358 -2.46 -19.88 -20.76
CA GLU A 358 -1.33 -20.81 -20.67
C GLU A 358 -0.47 -20.66 -21.92
N ALA A 359 0.81 -20.35 -21.73
CA ALA A 359 1.75 -20.21 -22.83
C ALA A 359 2.12 -21.59 -23.38
N PRO A 360 2.16 -21.79 -24.71
CA PRO A 360 2.77 -22.98 -25.29
C PRO A 360 4.28 -22.96 -25.05
N ASP A 361 4.92 -24.13 -25.09
CA ASP A 361 6.38 -24.26 -24.92
C ASP A 361 7.17 -23.38 -25.89
N THR A 362 6.66 -23.24 -27.12
CA THR A 362 7.24 -22.39 -28.16
C THR A 362 6.16 -21.54 -28.83
N VAL A 363 6.44 -20.25 -29.00
CA VAL A 363 5.58 -19.32 -29.75
C VAL A 363 6.15 -19.14 -31.15
N GLU A 364 5.57 -19.81 -32.14
CA GLU A 364 6.02 -19.73 -33.53
C GLU A 364 5.72 -18.36 -34.17
N PRO A 365 6.48 -17.95 -35.21
CA PRO A 365 6.12 -16.79 -36.03
C PRO A 365 4.77 -16.98 -36.73
N LEU A 366 4.00 -15.89 -36.87
CA LEU A 366 2.74 -15.93 -37.63
C LEU A 366 3.04 -16.11 -39.13
N SER A 367 2.19 -16.87 -39.81
CA SER A 367 2.29 -17.10 -41.25
C SER A 367 0.91 -17.09 -41.90
N GLY A 368 0.86 -16.79 -43.21
CA GLY A 368 -0.39 -16.75 -43.98
C GLY A 368 -1.12 -15.41 -43.95
N GLU A 369 -2.45 -15.47 -44.05
CA GLU A 369 -3.36 -14.32 -44.06
C GLU A 369 -4.28 -14.29 -42.83
N LEU A 370 -4.60 -13.10 -42.34
CA LEU A 370 -5.66 -12.88 -41.37
C LEU A 370 -7.01 -12.86 -42.12
N LYS A 371 -7.83 -13.87 -41.89
CA LYS A 371 -9.10 -14.08 -42.58
C LYS A 371 -10.27 -14.01 -41.62
N ALA A 372 -11.12 -12.99 -41.79
CA ALA A 372 -12.40 -12.84 -41.12
C ALA A 372 -13.53 -13.31 -42.05
N GLN A 373 -14.40 -14.18 -41.55
CA GLN A 373 -15.54 -14.71 -42.30
C GLN A 373 -16.84 -14.45 -41.54
N ASN A 374 -17.70 -13.62 -42.13
CA ASN A 374 -19.04 -13.30 -41.62
C ASN A 374 -19.02 -12.83 -40.15
N VAL A 375 -18.02 -12.03 -39.80
CA VAL A 375 -17.78 -11.60 -38.42
C VAL A 375 -18.76 -10.52 -38.02
N SER A 376 -19.44 -10.74 -36.91
CA SER A 376 -20.27 -9.72 -36.27
C SER A 376 -19.85 -9.51 -34.82
N TYR A 377 -19.92 -8.27 -34.37
CA TYR A 377 -19.65 -7.88 -33.00
C TYR A 377 -20.63 -6.80 -32.57
N GLY A 378 -21.13 -6.96 -31.36
CA GLY A 378 -21.96 -5.99 -30.68
C GLY A 378 -21.84 -6.13 -29.18
N GLU A 379 -22.04 -5.03 -28.47
CA GLU A 379 -22.20 -5.03 -27.02
C GLU A 379 -23.69 -4.93 -26.69
N GLU A 380 -24.21 -5.90 -25.92
CA GLU A 380 -25.63 -5.98 -25.51
C GLU A 380 -26.61 -5.87 -26.70
N GLU A 381 -27.23 -4.70 -26.88
CA GLU A 381 -28.26 -4.43 -27.88
C GLU A 381 -27.73 -3.69 -29.13
N ALA A 382 -26.47 -3.23 -29.11
CA ALA A 382 -25.89 -2.44 -30.19
C ALA A 382 -24.85 -3.26 -30.98
N THR A 383 -25.20 -3.62 -32.21
CA THR A 383 -24.26 -4.23 -33.17
C THR A 383 -23.44 -3.13 -33.84
N THR A 384 -22.14 -3.10 -33.60
CA THR A 384 -21.21 -2.12 -34.21
C THR A 384 -20.51 -2.66 -35.45
N VAL A 385 -20.38 -3.99 -35.55
CA VAL A 385 -19.81 -4.70 -36.71
C VAL A 385 -20.80 -5.76 -37.14
N SER A 386 -21.25 -5.73 -38.40
CA SER A 386 -22.25 -6.66 -38.93
C SER A 386 -21.75 -7.39 -40.17
N ASN A 387 -21.60 -8.72 -40.02
CA ASN A 387 -21.30 -9.66 -41.11
C ASN A 387 -20.10 -9.27 -42.00
N VAL A 388 -19.04 -8.77 -41.40
CA VAL A 388 -17.83 -8.31 -42.10
C VAL A 388 -16.96 -9.50 -42.50
N SER A 389 -16.49 -9.51 -43.74
CA SER A 389 -15.53 -10.49 -44.25
C SER A 389 -14.36 -9.79 -44.92
N PHE A 390 -13.14 -10.19 -44.57
CA PHE A 390 -11.91 -9.68 -45.18
C PHE A 390 -10.77 -10.70 -45.10
N SER A 391 -9.75 -10.49 -45.93
CA SER A 391 -8.51 -11.26 -45.95
C SER A 391 -7.35 -10.28 -46.06
N ILE A 392 -6.40 -10.36 -45.11
CA ILE A 392 -5.25 -9.45 -45.03
C ILE A 392 -3.96 -10.28 -44.97
N PRO A 393 -3.10 -10.23 -46.00
CA PRO A 393 -1.75 -10.77 -45.94
C PRO A 393 -0.90 -10.03 -44.88
N LEU A 394 -0.05 -10.76 -44.14
CA LEU A 394 0.78 -10.20 -43.06
C LEU A 394 1.81 -9.15 -43.54
N ASP A 395 2.23 -9.23 -44.80
CA ASP A 395 3.18 -8.32 -45.46
C ASP A 395 2.52 -7.09 -46.09
N SER A 396 1.21 -6.91 -45.88
CA SER A 396 0.44 -5.80 -46.46
C SER A 396 0.16 -4.66 -45.49
N HIS A 397 -0.03 -3.46 -46.03
CA HIS A 397 -0.49 -2.29 -45.28
C HIS A 397 -1.95 -2.00 -45.64
N VAL A 398 -2.84 -2.12 -44.65
CA VAL A 398 -4.30 -1.93 -44.85
C VAL A 398 -4.79 -0.77 -43.99
N ALA A 399 -5.61 0.10 -44.59
CA ALA A 399 -6.28 1.20 -43.91
C ALA A 399 -7.79 0.94 -43.83
N VAL A 400 -8.35 1.03 -42.62
CA VAL A 400 -9.81 0.96 -42.38
C VAL A 400 -10.33 2.37 -42.12
N VAL A 401 -11.14 2.88 -43.04
CA VAL A 401 -11.67 4.25 -43.00
C VAL A 401 -13.18 4.26 -42.75
N GLY A 402 -13.69 5.26 -42.04
CA GLY A 402 -15.12 5.41 -41.76
C GLY A 402 -15.41 6.54 -40.77
N GLY A 403 -16.67 6.96 -40.72
CA GLY A 403 -17.15 8.00 -39.79
C GLY A 403 -17.06 7.59 -38.31
N ALA A 404 -17.30 8.53 -37.40
CA ALA A 404 -17.41 8.20 -35.96
C ALA A 404 -18.50 7.13 -35.74
N GLY A 405 -18.20 6.12 -34.91
CA GLY A 405 -19.13 5.02 -34.64
C GLY A 405 -19.24 3.95 -35.74
N SER A 406 -18.45 4.00 -36.82
CA SER A 406 -18.52 3.01 -37.92
C SER A 406 -17.96 1.61 -37.59
N GLY A 407 -17.65 1.32 -36.33
CA GLY A 407 -17.06 0.03 -35.91
C GLY A 407 -15.58 -0.17 -36.29
N LYS A 408 -14.88 0.83 -36.84
CA LYS A 408 -13.47 0.70 -37.27
C LYS A 408 -12.51 0.27 -36.16
N SER A 409 -12.69 0.79 -34.94
CA SER A 409 -11.90 0.40 -33.76
C SER A 409 -12.25 -1.01 -33.28
N ASP A 410 -13.49 -1.45 -33.47
CA ASP A 410 -13.90 -2.81 -33.14
C ASP A 410 -13.32 -3.81 -34.15
N VAL A 411 -13.32 -3.49 -35.44
CA VAL A 411 -12.67 -4.33 -36.47
C VAL A 411 -11.18 -4.51 -36.16
N SER A 412 -10.47 -3.44 -35.79
CA SER A 412 -9.05 -3.55 -35.42
C SER A 412 -8.86 -4.30 -34.10
N GLY A 413 -9.74 -4.12 -33.10
CA GLY A 413 -9.73 -4.89 -31.86
C GLY A 413 -10.00 -6.39 -32.06
N LEU A 414 -10.89 -6.75 -32.99
CA LEU A 414 -11.16 -8.14 -33.40
C LEU A 414 -9.93 -8.75 -34.08
N ALA A 415 -9.29 -8.00 -34.99
CA ALA A 415 -8.07 -8.42 -35.65
C ALA A 415 -6.92 -8.66 -34.65
N ALA A 416 -6.77 -7.78 -33.65
CA ALA A 416 -5.77 -7.90 -32.59
C ALA A 416 -6.13 -8.91 -31.48
N ARG A 417 -7.31 -9.56 -31.56
CA ARG A 417 -7.85 -10.46 -30.52
C ARG A 417 -7.98 -9.81 -29.13
N LEU A 418 -8.34 -8.54 -29.09
CA LEU A 418 -8.68 -7.81 -27.87
C LEU A 418 -10.17 -7.88 -27.55
N ILE A 419 -10.99 -8.18 -28.56
CA ILE A 419 -12.42 -8.48 -28.41
C ILE A 419 -12.77 -9.77 -29.17
N TRP A 420 -13.80 -10.46 -28.69
CA TRP A 420 -14.30 -11.69 -29.29
C TRP A 420 -15.55 -11.39 -30.14
N PRO A 421 -15.65 -11.97 -31.34
CA PRO A 421 -16.82 -11.79 -32.17
C PRO A 421 -18.04 -12.48 -31.56
N THR A 422 -19.22 -11.87 -31.72
CA THR A 422 -20.50 -12.47 -31.32
C THR A 422 -20.89 -13.61 -32.27
N SER A 423 -20.50 -13.50 -33.54
CA SER A 423 -20.67 -14.55 -34.55
C SER A 423 -19.62 -14.45 -35.66
N GLY A 424 -19.46 -15.51 -36.44
CA GLY A 424 -18.42 -15.62 -37.46
C GLY A 424 -17.12 -16.22 -36.93
N LYS A 425 -16.08 -16.25 -37.77
CA LYS A 425 -14.78 -16.85 -37.43
C LYS A 425 -13.63 -15.99 -37.94
N ILE A 426 -12.53 -15.99 -37.18
CA ILE A 426 -11.27 -15.35 -37.59
C ILE A 426 -10.16 -16.40 -37.53
N HIS A 427 -9.38 -16.51 -38.60
CA HIS A 427 -8.23 -17.40 -38.72
C HIS A 427 -6.97 -16.60 -39.08
N MET A 428 -5.82 -17.06 -38.61
CA MET A 428 -4.50 -16.60 -39.04
C MET A 428 -3.80 -17.78 -39.73
N GLY A 429 -3.80 -17.80 -41.06
CA GLY A 429 -3.47 -19.02 -41.81
C GLY A 429 -4.39 -20.16 -41.39
N GLU A 430 -3.82 -21.27 -40.92
CA GLU A 430 -4.55 -22.44 -40.40
C GLU A 430 -4.92 -22.32 -38.90
N LEU A 431 -4.37 -21.32 -38.20
CA LEU A 431 -4.60 -21.15 -36.76
C LEU A 431 -5.97 -20.53 -36.51
N ASN A 432 -6.81 -21.19 -35.70
CA ASN A 432 -8.02 -20.57 -35.14
C ASN A 432 -7.62 -19.40 -34.23
N TRP A 433 -7.78 -18.18 -34.72
CA TRP A 433 -7.25 -16.99 -34.08
C TRP A 433 -7.87 -16.75 -32.71
N MET A 434 -9.19 -16.95 -32.60
CA MET A 434 -9.93 -16.76 -31.34
C MET A 434 -9.65 -17.84 -30.30
N GLY A 435 -9.05 -18.96 -30.73
CA GLY A 435 -8.61 -20.07 -29.88
C GLY A 435 -7.11 -20.05 -29.55
N ALA A 436 -6.34 -19.09 -30.06
CA ALA A 436 -4.91 -18.99 -29.79
C ALA A 436 -4.62 -18.53 -28.35
N SER A 437 -3.50 -18.99 -27.79
CA SER A 437 -3.00 -18.51 -26.49
C SER A 437 -2.62 -17.01 -26.55
N GLU A 438 -2.78 -16.30 -25.43
CA GLU A 438 -2.34 -14.91 -25.24
C GLU A 438 -0.85 -14.74 -25.43
N ALA A 439 -0.05 -15.76 -25.11
CA ALA A 439 1.37 -15.74 -25.42
C ALA A 439 1.63 -15.65 -26.94
N VAL A 440 0.77 -16.23 -27.78
CA VAL A 440 0.90 -16.14 -29.24
C VAL A 440 0.44 -14.77 -29.73
N THR A 441 -0.76 -14.34 -29.37
CA THR A 441 -1.30 -13.08 -29.88
C THR A 441 -0.58 -11.87 -29.30
N GLY A 442 -0.30 -11.86 -28.00
CA GLY A 442 0.34 -10.75 -27.30
C GLY A 442 1.82 -10.56 -27.65
N ARG A 443 2.55 -11.63 -27.95
CA ARG A 443 3.98 -11.53 -28.35
C ARG A 443 4.19 -11.26 -29.84
N ARG A 444 3.17 -11.48 -30.69
CA ARG A 444 3.29 -11.35 -32.15
C ARG A 444 2.48 -10.20 -32.76
N ILE A 445 1.55 -9.60 -32.02
CA ILE A 445 0.76 -8.45 -32.45
C ILE A 445 1.07 -7.23 -31.59
N GLY A 446 1.55 -6.15 -32.21
CA GLY A 446 1.60 -4.84 -31.60
C GLY A 446 0.26 -4.13 -31.74
N TRP A 447 -0.30 -3.66 -30.62
CA TRP A 447 -1.54 -2.88 -30.62
C TRP A 447 -1.30 -1.47 -30.09
N VAL A 448 -1.82 -0.47 -30.80
CA VAL A 448 -1.81 0.93 -30.38
C VAL A 448 -3.23 1.48 -30.48
N GLY A 449 -3.87 1.68 -29.33
CA GLY A 449 -5.21 2.25 -29.24
C GLY A 449 -5.20 3.79 -29.31
N SER A 450 -6.39 4.40 -29.31
CA SER A 450 -6.54 5.87 -29.32
C SER A 450 -6.04 6.57 -28.06
N ALA A 451 -6.01 5.85 -26.93
CA ALA A 451 -5.49 6.31 -25.66
C ALA A 451 -4.56 5.21 -25.10
N PRO A 452 -3.25 5.26 -25.43
CA PRO A 452 -2.29 4.28 -24.91
C PRO A 452 -2.16 4.45 -23.39
N TYR A 453 -1.98 3.32 -22.69
CA TYR A 453 -1.70 3.32 -21.26
C TYR A 453 -0.19 3.30 -21.02
N ILE A 454 0.29 4.13 -20.10
CA ILE A 454 1.69 4.16 -19.66
C ILE A 454 1.69 3.77 -18.18
N PHE A 455 2.42 2.72 -17.85
CA PHE A 455 2.57 2.26 -16.48
C PHE A 455 3.50 3.18 -15.70
N SER A 456 3.23 3.35 -14.41
CA SER A 456 4.17 4.02 -13.50
C SER A 456 5.49 3.25 -13.46
N GLY A 457 6.59 3.93 -13.77
CA GLY A 457 7.92 3.33 -13.82
C GLY A 457 8.85 4.10 -14.74
N THR A 458 9.97 3.48 -15.12
CA THR A 458 10.93 4.08 -16.04
C THR A 458 10.42 4.06 -17.48
N ILE A 459 11.00 4.90 -18.34
CA ILE A 459 10.74 4.86 -19.79
C ILE A 459 11.12 3.48 -20.33
N ALA A 460 12.27 2.94 -19.93
CA ALA A 460 12.72 1.61 -20.34
C ALA A 460 11.70 0.51 -19.96
N HIS A 461 11.14 0.55 -18.74
CA HIS A 461 10.12 -0.41 -18.32
C HIS A 461 8.89 -0.39 -19.25
N ASN A 462 8.44 0.80 -19.63
CA ASN A 462 7.30 0.93 -20.55
C ASN A 462 7.64 0.54 -22.00
N LEU A 463 8.83 0.90 -22.49
CA LEU A 463 9.28 0.53 -23.84
C LEU A 463 9.47 -0.99 -23.98
N TYR A 464 9.92 -1.66 -22.93
CA TYR A 464 10.22 -3.09 -22.93
C TYR A 464 9.09 -3.95 -22.38
N TYR A 465 7.95 -3.37 -22.00
CA TYR A 465 6.87 -4.08 -21.34
C TYR A 465 6.41 -5.35 -22.11
N GLY A 466 6.34 -5.29 -23.44
CA GLY A 466 5.97 -6.44 -24.28
C GLY A 466 6.98 -7.59 -24.29
N LEU A 467 8.18 -7.39 -23.72
CA LEU A 467 9.23 -8.40 -23.58
C LEU A 467 9.27 -9.02 -22.17
N PHE A 468 8.47 -8.53 -21.21
CA PHE A 468 8.37 -9.10 -19.86
C PHE A 468 7.49 -10.35 -19.83
N ASN A 469 8.01 -11.43 -20.41
CA ASN A 469 7.26 -12.62 -20.74
C ASN A 469 7.50 -13.80 -19.79
N ALA A 470 8.70 -13.87 -19.18
CA ALA A 470 9.10 -14.90 -18.23
C ALA A 470 10.29 -14.38 -17.40
N PRO A 471 10.46 -14.85 -16.15
CA PRO A 471 11.66 -14.56 -15.38
C PRO A 471 12.86 -15.30 -15.98
N ASN A 472 13.95 -14.57 -16.21
CA ASN A 472 15.26 -15.10 -16.56
C ASN A 472 15.92 -15.56 -15.26
N ASP A 473 15.86 -16.86 -14.99
CA ASP A 473 16.56 -17.48 -13.88
C ASP A 473 18.01 -17.75 -14.31
N ASP A 474 18.89 -16.79 -14.04
CA ASP A 474 20.33 -16.92 -14.29
C ASP A 474 21.01 -17.92 -13.35
N GLY A 475 20.25 -18.54 -12.43
CA GLY A 475 20.76 -19.45 -11.42
C GLY A 475 21.54 -18.74 -10.32
N SER A 476 21.42 -17.40 -10.21
CA SER A 476 22.01 -16.64 -9.11
C SER A 476 21.50 -17.13 -7.76
N GLU A 477 22.39 -17.14 -6.77
CA GLU A 477 22.06 -17.59 -5.42
C GLU A 477 21.04 -16.62 -4.81
N ARG A 478 19.84 -17.14 -4.55
CA ARG A 478 18.75 -16.35 -3.98
C ARG A 478 19.04 -16.07 -2.51
N ASP A 479 18.81 -14.83 -2.08
CA ASP A 479 18.94 -14.50 -0.67
C ASP A 479 17.83 -15.19 0.18
N ALA A 480 18.08 -15.31 1.49
CA ALA A 480 17.14 -15.95 2.40
C ALA A 480 15.75 -15.26 2.43
N ALA A 481 15.71 -13.96 2.09
CA ALA A 481 14.48 -13.19 2.01
C ALA A 481 13.65 -13.58 0.78
N ALA A 482 14.26 -13.73 -0.40
CA ALA A 482 13.64 -14.20 -1.63
C ALA A 482 13.08 -15.61 -1.45
N GLU A 483 13.88 -16.53 -0.88
CA GLU A 483 13.39 -17.88 -0.60
C GLU A 483 12.17 -17.87 0.33
N HIS A 484 12.20 -17.04 1.38
CA HIS A 484 11.07 -16.90 2.29
C HIS A 484 9.82 -16.35 1.57
N ARG A 485 9.97 -15.34 0.70
CA ARG A 485 8.87 -14.79 -0.12
C ARG A 485 8.24 -15.86 -1.01
N ILE A 486 9.05 -16.68 -1.68
CA ILE A 486 8.60 -17.77 -2.57
C ILE A 486 7.91 -18.88 -1.78
N ARG A 487 8.47 -19.29 -0.63
CA ARG A 487 7.85 -20.29 0.26
C ARG A 487 6.47 -19.84 0.72
N GLU A 488 6.35 -18.60 1.19
CA GLU A 488 5.06 -18.05 1.62
C GLU A 488 4.09 -17.83 0.45
N ALA A 489 4.57 -17.42 -0.72
CA ALA A 489 3.75 -17.31 -1.93
C ALA A 489 3.17 -18.66 -2.33
N THR A 490 3.99 -19.70 -2.33
CA THR A 490 3.57 -21.07 -2.67
C THR A 490 2.58 -21.61 -1.63
N ALA A 491 2.85 -21.39 -0.34
CA ALA A 491 1.94 -21.77 0.74
C ALA A 491 0.56 -21.07 0.61
N SER A 492 0.56 -19.79 0.22
CA SER A 492 -0.67 -19.05 -0.05
C SER A 492 -1.26 -19.33 -1.45
N GLY A 493 -0.64 -20.13 -2.31
CA GLY A 493 -1.15 -20.40 -3.66
C GLY A 493 -1.04 -19.21 -4.62
N ASN A 494 -0.14 -18.28 -4.35
CA ASN A 494 0.25 -17.19 -5.22
C ASN A 494 1.29 -17.66 -6.26
N SER A 495 1.65 -16.80 -7.22
CA SER A 495 2.75 -17.09 -8.14
C SER A 495 4.06 -17.35 -7.36
N PRO A 496 4.80 -18.43 -7.68
CA PRO A 496 6.13 -18.69 -7.14
C PRO A 496 7.22 -17.86 -7.83
N ASP A 497 6.91 -17.16 -8.92
CA ASP A 497 7.88 -16.37 -9.68
C ASP A 497 8.38 -15.19 -8.84
N ASP A 498 9.69 -14.95 -8.87
CA ASP A 498 10.28 -13.82 -8.16
C ASP A 498 10.07 -12.54 -8.96
N SER A 499 9.32 -11.59 -8.39
CA SER A 499 9.14 -10.26 -8.98
C SER A 499 10.45 -9.47 -9.07
N GLY A 500 11.47 -9.82 -8.28
CA GLY A 500 12.79 -9.20 -8.30
C GLY A 500 13.77 -9.80 -9.31
N ALA A 501 13.41 -10.90 -9.98
CA ALA A 501 14.22 -11.48 -11.05
C ALA A 501 14.30 -10.54 -12.27
N ASP A 502 15.24 -10.80 -13.18
CA ASP A 502 15.22 -10.15 -14.49
C ASP A 502 14.10 -10.74 -15.34
N TRP A 503 13.10 -9.94 -15.73
CA TRP A 503 11.98 -10.40 -16.57
C TRP A 503 12.19 -10.11 -18.06
N LEU A 504 13.28 -9.44 -18.43
CA LEU A 504 13.49 -8.97 -19.80
C LEU A 504 13.91 -10.10 -20.73
N ASP A 505 12.97 -10.64 -21.50
CA ASP A 505 13.25 -11.65 -22.52
C ASP A 505 13.71 -11.00 -23.84
N ILE A 506 15.02 -10.73 -23.91
CA ILE A 506 15.68 -10.10 -25.06
C ILE A 506 15.58 -10.99 -26.31
N ALA A 507 15.74 -12.31 -26.13
CA ALA A 507 15.73 -13.28 -27.22
C ALA A 507 14.34 -13.39 -27.87
N ALA A 508 13.26 -13.33 -27.10
CA ALA A 508 11.90 -13.32 -27.64
C ALA A 508 11.63 -12.12 -28.56
N GLY A 509 12.30 -10.98 -28.32
CA GLY A 509 12.25 -9.80 -29.19
C GLY A 509 13.06 -9.93 -30.48
N GLY A 510 13.84 -10.99 -30.64
CA GLY A 510 14.75 -11.18 -31.78
C GLY A 510 16.03 -10.36 -31.69
N PHE A 511 16.40 -9.89 -30.50
CA PHE A 511 17.63 -9.13 -30.24
C PHE A 511 18.74 -10.07 -29.75
N ARG A 512 19.99 -9.72 -30.06
CA ARG A 512 21.15 -10.54 -29.67
C ARG A 512 21.51 -10.38 -28.19
N ASP A 513 21.46 -9.15 -27.71
CA ASP A 513 21.84 -8.75 -26.35
C ASP A 513 21.15 -7.43 -25.96
N SER A 514 21.45 -6.94 -24.75
CA SER A 514 20.87 -5.71 -24.22
C SER A 514 21.35 -4.45 -24.96
N GLU A 515 22.53 -4.49 -25.59
CA GLU A 515 23.05 -3.38 -26.38
C GLU A 515 22.29 -3.24 -27.70
N ASP A 516 22.04 -4.35 -28.39
CA ASP A 516 21.24 -4.43 -29.63
C ASP A 516 19.80 -3.90 -29.40
N LEU A 517 19.20 -4.23 -28.24
CA LEU A 517 17.90 -3.70 -27.82
C LEU A 517 17.96 -2.18 -27.55
N ARG A 518 18.98 -1.70 -26.83
CA ARG A 518 19.17 -0.27 -26.54
C ARG A 518 19.40 0.54 -27.81
N ASP A 519 20.14 0.02 -28.78
CA ASP A 519 20.34 0.62 -30.11
C ASP A 519 19.02 0.79 -30.85
N ARG A 520 18.22 -0.28 -30.88
CA ARG A 520 16.89 -0.22 -31.48
C ARG A 520 15.98 0.78 -30.77
N SER A 521 16.05 0.84 -29.45
CA SER A 521 15.28 1.79 -28.63
C SER A 521 15.63 3.23 -28.98
N ARG A 522 16.91 3.56 -29.09
CA ARG A 522 17.39 4.89 -29.52
C ARG A 522 16.88 5.25 -30.92
N GLN A 523 16.87 4.29 -31.85
CA GLN A 523 16.31 4.49 -33.19
C GLN A 523 14.81 4.81 -33.12
N ILE A 524 14.04 4.06 -32.32
CA ILE A 524 12.59 4.28 -32.15
C ILE A 524 12.32 5.66 -31.54
N LEU A 525 13.03 6.04 -30.47
CA LEU A 525 12.89 7.35 -29.84
C LEU A 525 13.18 8.49 -30.82
N LYS A 526 14.21 8.33 -31.66
CA LYS A 526 14.53 9.31 -32.71
C LYS A 526 13.41 9.43 -33.75
N VAL A 527 12.83 8.31 -34.19
CA VAL A 527 11.70 8.31 -35.13
C VAL A 527 10.45 8.94 -34.51
N ALA A 528 10.23 8.73 -33.21
CA ALA A 528 9.12 9.32 -32.46
C ALA A 528 9.33 10.80 -32.11
N GLY A 529 10.51 11.37 -32.36
CA GLY A 529 10.85 12.75 -31.99
C GLY A 529 11.15 12.96 -30.50
N LEU A 530 11.27 11.88 -29.71
CA LEU A 530 11.49 11.92 -28.27
C LEU A 530 12.96 11.76 -27.86
N GLY A 531 13.87 11.58 -28.83
CA GLY A 531 15.28 11.30 -28.55
C GLY A 531 15.96 12.38 -27.71
N GLU A 532 15.71 13.66 -28.03
CA GLU A 532 16.29 14.79 -27.30
C GLU A 532 15.69 14.91 -25.90
N ASP A 533 14.36 14.80 -25.77
CA ASP A 533 13.67 14.90 -24.49
C ASP A 533 14.18 13.83 -23.50
N VAL A 534 14.32 12.59 -23.95
CA VAL A 534 14.85 11.49 -23.13
C VAL A 534 16.31 11.72 -22.76
N TYR A 535 17.11 12.26 -23.68
CA TYR A 535 18.50 12.60 -23.41
C TYR A 535 18.62 13.69 -22.34
N GLN A 536 17.84 14.77 -22.46
CA GLN A 536 17.77 15.85 -21.47
C GLN A 536 17.30 15.34 -20.11
N MET A 537 16.28 14.48 -20.09
CA MET A 537 15.79 13.86 -18.86
C MET A 537 16.88 13.01 -18.19
N GLY A 538 17.67 12.29 -18.99
CA GLY A 538 18.85 11.55 -18.51
C GLY A 538 19.92 12.47 -17.91
N LEU A 539 20.24 13.58 -18.59
CA LEU A 539 21.21 14.57 -18.11
C LEU A 539 20.78 15.22 -16.78
N SER A 540 19.50 15.53 -16.61
CA SER A 540 18.95 16.12 -15.38
C SER A 540 18.67 15.08 -14.28
N THR A 541 18.98 13.80 -14.50
CA THR A 541 18.80 12.76 -13.47
C THR A 541 19.94 12.80 -12.47
N ARG A 542 19.61 12.82 -11.17
CA ARG A 542 20.59 12.73 -10.07
C ARG A 542 21.22 11.34 -10.04
N VAL A 543 22.53 11.30 -9.82
CA VAL A 543 23.28 10.04 -9.74
C VAL A 543 22.76 9.18 -8.58
N ALA A 544 22.37 9.78 -7.44
CA ALA A 544 21.78 9.06 -6.31
C ALA A 544 20.41 8.43 -6.60
N ASP A 545 19.66 8.96 -7.58
CA ASP A 545 18.32 8.49 -7.92
C ASP A 545 18.33 7.40 -9.01
N THR A 546 19.51 7.00 -9.49
CA THR A 546 19.66 6.03 -10.58
C THR A 546 20.81 5.06 -10.32
N HIS A 547 20.79 3.91 -10.99
CA HIS A 547 21.92 2.99 -10.98
C HIS A 547 22.89 3.38 -12.09
N VAL A 548 24.12 3.72 -11.71
CA VAL A 548 25.22 3.99 -12.64
C VAL A 548 26.23 2.86 -12.48
N ASP A 549 26.43 2.09 -13.54
CA ASP A 549 27.47 1.06 -13.57
C ASP A 549 28.88 1.69 -13.74
N ALA A 550 29.91 0.91 -13.45
CA ALA A 550 31.30 1.40 -13.48
C ALA A 550 31.74 1.88 -14.88
N ASP A 551 31.18 1.32 -15.95
CA ASP A 551 31.47 1.74 -17.32
C ASP A 551 30.85 3.13 -17.62
N THR A 552 29.60 3.33 -17.22
CA THR A 552 28.89 4.61 -17.36
C THR A 552 29.55 5.68 -16.50
N GLU A 553 29.96 5.34 -15.28
CA GLU A 553 30.77 6.23 -14.44
C GLU A 553 32.05 6.67 -15.15
N GLY A 554 32.80 5.71 -15.70
CA GLY A 554 34.01 5.99 -16.48
C GLY A 554 33.75 6.94 -17.66
N LYS A 555 32.63 6.75 -18.38
CA LYS A 555 32.23 7.63 -19.49
C LYS A 555 31.85 9.05 -19.04
N ILE A 556 31.16 9.19 -17.91
CA ILE A 556 30.81 10.52 -17.37
C ILE A 556 32.08 11.26 -16.93
N LEU A 557 33.00 10.60 -16.24
CA LEU A 557 34.28 11.19 -15.82
C LEU A 557 35.17 11.52 -17.02
N GLU A 558 35.17 10.68 -18.06
CA GLU A 558 35.86 10.99 -19.31
C GLU A 558 35.25 12.21 -20.01
N ALA A 559 33.92 12.29 -20.09
CA ALA A 559 33.23 13.45 -20.62
C ALA A 559 33.60 14.72 -19.84
N ARG A 560 33.66 14.67 -18.50
CA ARG A 560 34.13 15.76 -17.64
C ARG A 560 35.53 16.24 -18.06
N ARG A 561 36.49 15.31 -18.21
CA ARG A 561 37.85 15.66 -18.65
C ARG A 561 37.87 16.31 -20.03
N GLN A 562 37.09 15.78 -20.97
CA GLN A 562 37.00 16.35 -22.32
C GLN A 562 36.35 17.74 -22.34
N PHE A 563 35.31 17.96 -21.53
CA PHE A 563 34.64 19.25 -21.40
C PHE A 563 35.59 20.32 -20.84
N HIS A 564 36.36 20.02 -19.79
CA HIS A 564 37.35 20.96 -19.26
C HIS A 564 38.51 21.22 -20.24
N ASN A 565 38.98 20.20 -20.96
CA ASN A 565 40.04 20.36 -21.97
C ASN A 565 39.63 21.24 -23.17
N LYS A 566 38.32 21.32 -23.47
CA LYS A 566 37.80 22.20 -24.54
C LYS A 566 37.85 23.69 -24.19
N GLY A 567 38.24 24.06 -22.97
CA GLY A 567 38.39 25.47 -22.57
C GLY A 567 37.07 26.23 -22.54
N LEU A 568 35.97 25.54 -22.18
CA LEU A 568 34.68 26.18 -21.96
C LEU A 568 34.80 27.16 -20.79
N ASP A 569 34.04 28.25 -20.85
CA ASP A 569 33.99 29.25 -19.80
C ASP A 569 33.14 28.75 -18.63
N VAL A 570 33.67 27.75 -17.92
CA VAL A 570 33.10 27.12 -16.73
C VAL A 570 34.18 27.20 -15.66
N THR A 571 33.85 27.74 -14.49
CA THR A 571 34.77 27.72 -13.34
C THR A 571 34.65 26.37 -12.65
N THR A 572 35.61 25.49 -12.92
CA THR A 572 35.70 24.15 -12.31
C THR A 572 35.63 24.23 -10.80
N PHE A 573 34.91 23.29 -10.18
CA PHE A 573 34.92 23.13 -8.74
C PHE A 573 36.27 22.55 -8.30
N ASP A 574 36.98 23.30 -7.48
CA ASP A 574 38.27 22.91 -6.91
C ASP A 574 38.18 23.09 -5.37
N PRO A 575 38.40 22.02 -4.59
CA PRO A 575 38.34 22.09 -3.12
C PRO A 575 39.22 23.19 -2.53
N GLU A 576 40.36 23.50 -3.16
CA GLU A 576 41.38 24.44 -2.68
C GLU A 576 41.20 25.87 -3.21
N ARG A 577 40.21 26.10 -4.09
CA ARG A 577 39.96 27.42 -4.67
C ARG A 577 38.55 27.92 -4.36
N TYR A 578 38.45 29.23 -4.19
CA TYR A 578 37.17 29.90 -4.05
C TYR A 578 36.54 30.09 -5.44
N ASN A 579 35.27 29.76 -5.58
CA ASN A 579 34.55 29.92 -6.84
C ASN A 579 33.65 31.17 -6.78
N VAL A 580 34.00 32.19 -7.57
CA VAL A 580 33.29 33.48 -7.60
C VAL A 580 31.91 33.43 -8.27
N ASN A 581 31.59 32.34 -8.97
CA ASN A 581 30.34 32.14 -9.68
C ASN A 581 29.28 31.38 -8.87
N ILE A 582 29.60 30.96 -7.64
CA ILE A 582 28.64 30.36 -6.70
C ILE A 582 28.53 31.21 -5.43
N SER A 583 27.50 30.95 -4.62
CA SER A 583 27.28 31.73 -3.40
C SER A 583 28.35 31.45 -2.33
N VAL A 584 28.50 32.36 -1.36
CA VAL A 584 29.36 32.11 -0.19
C VAL A 584 28.91 30.86 0.57
N ALA A 585 27.59 30.63 0.71
CA ALA A 585 27.04 29.40 1.28
C ALA A 585 27.52 28.13 0.55
N GLN A 586 27.42 28.12 -0.78
CA GLN A 586 27.89 27.01 -1.60
C GLN A 586 29.41 26.83 -1.53
N ASN A 587 30.18 27.93 -1.40
CA ASN A 587 31.61 27.86 -1.15
C ASN A 587 31.94 27.31 0.25
N ILE A 588 31.16 27.62 1.29
CA ILE A 588 31.36 27.08 2.64
C ILE A 588 31.06 25.57 2.66
N LEU A 589 29.89 25.19 2.13
CA LEU A 589 29.41 23.81 2.15
C LEU A 589 30.22 22.91 1.20
N PHE A 590 30.49 23.39 -0.02
CA PHE A 590 31.19 22.68 -1.10
C PHE A 590 30.75 21.22 -1.26
N GLY A 591 29.44 21.01 -1.25
CA GLY A 591 28.82 19.71 -1.21
C GLY A 591 27.30 19.82 -1.34
N TYR A 592 26.66 18.69 -1.57
CA TYR A 592 25.21 18.59 -1.61
C TYR A 592 24.66 18.28 -0.20
N PRO A 593 23.68 19.04 0.31
CA PRO A 593 23.13 18.79 1.63
C PRO A 593 22.23 17.53 1.62
N LEU A 594 22.55 16.55 2.44
CA LEU A 594 21.73 15.34 2.66
C LEU A 594 20.75 15.53 3.83
N SER A 595 21.05 16.47 4.74
CA SER A 595 20.15 16.91 5.82
C SER A 595 19.63 18.33 5.56
N PRO A 596 18.35 18.64 5.87
CA PRO A 596 17.78 19.98 5.76
C PRO A 596 18.60 21.07 6.49
N ASP A 597 19.23 20.73 7.61
CA ASP A 597 20.01 21.67 8.44
C ASP A 597 21.25 22.25 7.73
N PHE A 598 21.68 21.61 6.63
CA PHE A 598 22.80 22.05 5.79
C PHE A 598 22.34 22.67 4.47
N ALA A 599 21.03 22.82 4.25
CA ALA A 599 20.53 23.60 3.12
C ALA A 599 21.10 25.03 3.17
N PRO A 600 21.48 25.63 2.03
CA PRO A 600 22.11 26.97 1.98
C PRO A 600 21.36 28.04 2.78
N GLU A 601 20.03 27.95 2.83
CA GLU A 601 19.14 28.88 3.55
C GLU A 601 19.19 28.69 5.07
N GLN A 602 19.57 27.50 5.54
CA GLN A 602 19.63 27.14 6.96
C GLN A 602 21.04 27.24 7.55
N LEU A 603 22.08 27.30 6.71
CA LEU A 603 23.48 27.49 7.15
C LEU A 603 23.69 28.67 8.12
N PRO A 604 23.04 29.84 7.96
CA PRO A 604 23.23 30.97 8.88
C PRO A 604 22.85 30.66 10.34
N SER A 605 21.89 29.77 10.55
CA SER A 605 21.37 29.38 11.87
C SER A 605 21.92 28.03 12.35
N ASN A 606 22.74 27.35 11.54
CA ASN A 606 23.31 26.06 11.89
C ASN A 606 24.39 26.24 12.99
N PRO A 607 24.25 25.58 14.17
CA PRO A 607 25.19 25.75 15.28
C PRO A 607 26.64 25.37 14.92
N LEU A 608 26.83 24.32 14.12
CA LEU A 608 28.15 23.84 13.73
C LEU A 608 28.85 24.85 12.81
N ILE A 609 28.13 25.40 11.84
CA ILE A 609 28.64 26.44 10.94
C ILE A 609 28.96 27.71 11.72
N THR A 610 28.06 28.10 12.62
CA THR A 610 28.25 29.26 13.51
C THR A 610 29.51 29.12 14.36
N ASP A 611 29.75 27.96 14.96
CA ASP A 611 30.94 27.72 15.78
C ASP A 611 32.23 27.69 14.95
N LEU A 612 32.18 27.16 13.73
CA LEU A 612 33.31 27.20 12.79
C LEU A 612 33.63 28.62 12.35
N LEU A 613 32.63 29.45 12.06
CA LEU A 613 32.85 30.86 11.74
C LEU A 613 33.46 31.63 12.91
N ARG A 614 33.05 31.33 14.16
CA ARG A 614 33.68 31.92 15.34
C ARG A 614 35.14 31.50 15.49
N GLN A 615 35.45 30.23 15.21
CA GLN A 615 36.81 29.70 15.26
C GLN A 615 37.76 30.38 14.26
N VAL A 616 37.28 30.70 13.06
CA VAL A 616 38.05 31.36 11.99
C VAL A 616 38.01 32.91 12.10
N GLY A 617 37.18 33.45 12.99
CA GLY A 617 36.99 34.89 13.19
C GLY A 617 35.96 35.54 12.25
N LEU A 618 35.34 34.77 11.37
CA LEU A 618 34.40 35.27 10.36
C LEU A 618 33.00 35.62 10.90
N PHE A 619 32.66 35.17 12.10
CA PHE A 619 31.29 35.36 12.64
C PHE A 619 30.91 36.85 12.77
N ASP A 620 31.83 37.64 13.35
CA ASP A 620 31.64 39.10 13.50
C ASP A 620 31.86 39.83 12.17
N ASP A 621 32.79 39.35 11.34
CA ASP A 621 33.07 39.92 10.02
C ASP A 621 31.85 39.82 9.11
N PHE A 622 31.15 38.68 9.12
CA PHE A 622 29.91 38.49 8.35
C PHE A 622 28.81 39.47 8.77
N LEU A 623 28.76 39.84 10.05
CA LEU A 623 27.81 40.85 10.53
C LEU A 623 28.18 42.25 10.01
N ALA A 624 29.47 42.61 10.06
CA ALA A 624 29.94 43.90 9.56
C ALA A 624 29.77 44.02 8.02
N LEU A 625 30.17 42.97 7.29
CA LEU A 625 30.03 42.89 5.84
C LEU A 625 28.55 42.84 5.43
N GLY A 626 27.73 42.06 6.14
CA GLY A 626 26.28 41.98 5.88
C GLY A 626 25.59 43.32 6.09
N THR A 627 25.99 44.07 7.11
CA THR A 627 25.56 45.46 7.32
C THR A 627 25.91 46.36 6.13
N LYS A 628 27.14 46.26 5.62
CA LYS A 628 27.59 47.03 4.45
C LYS A 628 26.84 46.65 3.19
N VAL A 629 26.62 45.35 2.95
CA VAL A 629 25.80 44.85 1.83
C VAL A 629 24.39 45.42 1.92
N ALA A 630 23.75 45.37 3.10
CA ALA A 630 22.42 45.91 3.30
C ALA A 630 22.35 47.41 3.00
N GLN A 631 23.31 48.20 3.50
CA GLN A 631 23.41 49.63 3.20
C GLN A 631 23.52 49.89 1.69
N THR A 632 24.42 49.17 1.01
CA THR A 632 24.59 49.30 -0.44
C THR A 632 23.35 48.87 -1.21
N MET A 633 22.66 47.81 -0.80
CA MET A 633 21.44 47.34 -1.48
C MET A 633 20.30 48.34 -1.34
N VAL A 634 20.08 48.89 -0.14
CA VAL A 634 19.06 49.92 0.09
C VAL A 634 19.40 51.20 -0.68
N GLU A 635 20.66 51.60 -0.75
CA GLU A 635 21.10 52.78 -1.51
C GLU A 635 20.97 52.57 -3.04
N VAL A 636 21.39 51.41 -3.56
CA VAL A 636 21.37 51.11 -5.00
C VAL A 636 19.95 50.94 -5.55
N PHE A 637 19.04 50.39 -4.74
CA PHE A 637 17.65 50.16 -5.14
C PHE A 637 16.68 51.20 -4.59
N GLU A 638 17.18 52.30 -4.03
CA GLU A 638 16.34 53.42 -3.58
C GLU A 638 15.51 53.97 -4.76
N GLY A 639 14.18 53.87 -4.66
CA GLY A 639 13.26 54.33 -5.70
C GLY A 639 13.11 53.41 -6.92
N VAL A 640 13.67 52.19 -6.89
CA VAL A 640 13.46 51.15 -7.92
C VAL A 640 12.28 50.27 -7.54
N SER A 641 11.37 49.99 -8.48
CA SER A 641 10.26 49.08 -8.23
C SER A 641 10.77 47.63 -8.05
N PRO A 642 10.30 46.89 -7.02
CA PRO A 642 10.62 45.47 -6.84
C PRO A 642 10.25 44.59 -8.04
N ASP A 643 9.23 44.98 -8.81
CA ASP A 643 8.74 44.25 -9.99
C ASP A 643 9.52 44.59 -11.29
N SER A 644 10.64 45.32 -11.19
CA SER A 644 11.43 45.67 -12.37
C SER A 644 12.42 44.56 -12.76
N ASP A 645 12.62 44.34 -14.06
CA ASP A 645 13.62 43.40 -14.59
C ASP A 645 15.05 43.64 -14.05
N LEU A 646 15.37 44.90 -13.68
CA LEU A 646 16.65 45.26 -13.08
C LEU A 646 16.77 44.75 -11.64
N PHE A 647 15.68 44.81 -10.87
CA PHE A 647 15.62 44.28 -9.52
C PHE A 647 15.72 42.75 -9.56
N GLU A 648 14.93 42.06 -10.38
CA GLU A 648 14.98 40.59 -10.48
C GLU A 648 16.36 40.04 -10.90
N ARG A 649 17.09 40.74 -11.77
CA ARG A 649 18.37 40.25 -12.29
C ARG A 649 19.57 40.49 -11.39
N PHE A 650 19.57 41.58 -10.62
CA PHE A 650 20.74 42.05 -9.88
C PHE A 650 20.53 42.16 -8.37
N SER A 651 19.29 42.04 -7.89
CA SER A 651 19.00 42.08 -6.47
C SER A 651 19.41 40.78 -5.79
N LEU A 652 20.17 40.91 -4.71
CA LEU A 652 20.48 39.85 -3.75
C LEU A 652 19.26 39.50 -2.87
N ILE A 653 18.23 40.35 -2.91
CA ILE A 653 17.15 40.44 -1.93
C ILE A 653 15.78 40.45 -2.63
N SER A 654 14.76 39.85 -2.01
CA SER A 654 13.37 39.98 -2.50
C SER A 654 12.82 41.39 -2.20
N GLY A 655 11.69 41.76 -2.82
CA GLY A 655 11.02 43.03 -2.52
C GLY A 655 10.64 43.17 -1.03
N ASP A 656 10.27 42.07 -0.39
CA ASP A 656 9.93 42.02 1.03
C ASP A 656 11.18 42.15 1.92
N ASP A 657 12.32 41.61 1.50
CA ASP A 657 13.61 41.72 2.22
C ASP A 657 14.10 43.18 2.27
N LEU A 658 13.82 43.99 1.25
CA LEU A 658 14.20 45.42 1.20
C LEU A 658 13.55 46.20 2.36
N LEU A 659 12.25 46.01 2.59
CA LEU A 659 11.51 46.68 3.66
C LEU A 659 12.04 46.31 5.05
N ILE A 660 12.40 45.03 5.23
CA ILE A 660 13.00 44.53 6.48
C ILE A 660 14.38 45.17 6.70
N LEU A 661 15.19 45.26 5.64
CA LEU A 661 16.51 45.87 5.71
C LEU A 661 16.46 47.37 6.03
N GLU A 662 15.53 48.13 5.43
CA GLU A 662 15.33 49.54 5.74
C GLU A 662 15.02 49.76 7.23
N ASP A 663 14.16 48.91 7.82
CA ASP A 663 13.81 49.00 9.24
C ASP A 663 14.99 48.64 10.15
N ILE A 664 15.76 47.60 9.80
CA ILE A 664 16.97 47.20 10.55
C ILE A 664 18.02 48.32 10.48
N LEU A 665 18.30 48.88 9.31
CA LEU A 665 19.27 49.96 9.14
C LEU A 665 18.83 51.24 9.84
N ARG A 666 17.52 51.55 9.83
CA ARG A 666 16.96 52.66 10.62
C ARG A 666 17.19 52.45 12.11
N ARG A 667 16.96 51.24 12.64
CA ARG A 667 17.29 50.91 14.04
C ARG A 667 18.79 51.04 14.33
N LEU A 668 19.66 50.64 13.40
CA LEU A 668 21.10 50.78 13.57
C LEU A 668 21.54 52.25 13.72
N THR A 669 20.96 53.16 12.93
CA THR A 669 21.30 54.60 13.00
C THR A 669 20.86 55.28 14.30
N THR A 670 19.89 54.73 15.03
CA THR A 670 19.41 55.30 16.31
C THR A 670 20.22 54.82 17.52
N LEU A 671 21.12 53.85 17.36
CA LEU A 671 22.01 53.36 18.42
C LEU A 671 23.18 54.32 18.63
N ALA A 672 23.55 54.58 19.89
CA ALA A 672 24.57 55.55 20.28
C ALA A 672 25.95 55.30 19.63
N ASP A 673 26.36 54.03 19.54
CA ASP A 673 27.64 53.63 18.96
C ASP A 673 27.51 53.12 17.51
N GLN A 674 26.29 53.13 16.95
CA GLN A 674 25.94 52.59 15.62
C GLN A 674 26.55 51.20 15.34
N SER A 675 26.78 50.42 16.39
CA SER A 675 27.43 49.12 16.30
C SER A 675 26.38 48.06 15.95
N PRO A 676 26.58 47.26 14.87
CA PRO A 676 25.70 46.17 14.52
C PRO A 676 25.53 45.13 15.64
N LYS A 677 26.53 45.02 16.54
CA LYS A 677 26.50 44.12 17.70
C LYS A 677 25.48 44.51 18.77
N ALA A 678 25.01 45.75 18.75
CA ALA A 678 23.99 46.25 19.69
C ALA A 678 22.55 46.08 19.17
N LEU A 679 22.37 45.57 17.94
CA LEU A 679 21.06 45.21 17.40
C LEU A 679 20.48 43.95 18.09
N PRO A 680 19.16 43.72 18.05
CA PRO A 680 18.57 42.44 18.46
C PRO A 680 19.21 41.25 17.72
N GLU A 681 19.33 40.09 18.38
CA GLU A 681 19.95 38.90 17.77
C GLU A 681 19.27 38.49 16.46
N SER A 682 17.93 38.64 16.37
CA SER A 682 17.17 38.38 15.14
C SER A 682 17.60 39.26 13.97
N ASP A 683 17.89 40.53 14.22
CA ASP A 683 18.34 41.48 13.19
C ASP A 683 19.79 41.17 12.77
N GLN A 684 20.62 40.77 13.73
CA GLN A 684 22.00 40.34 13.46
C GLN A 684 22.06 39.06 12.62
N GLU A 685 21.13 38.11 12.84
CA GLU A 685 21.01 36.90 12.03
C GLU A 685 20.61 37.21 10.58
N VAL A 686 19.61 38.08 10.41
CA VAL A 686 19.16 38.54 9.08
C VAL A 686 20.32 39.19 8.32
N LEU A 687 21.06 40.12 8.94
CA LEU A 687 22.21 40.79 8.31
C LEU A 687 23.31 39.79 7.91
N ARG A 688 23.64 38.83 8.78
CA ARG A 688 24.63 37.77 8.47
C ARG A 688 24.18 36.88 7.31
N SER A 689 22.89 36.55 7.24
CA SER A 689 22.34 35.64 6.23
C SER A 689 22.55 36.12 4.79
N PHE A 690 22.63 37.43 4.55
CA PHE A 690 22.85 37.98 3.21
C PHE A 690 24.23 37.65 2.65
N ILE A 691 25.25 37.56 3.50
CA ILE A 691 26.60 37.18 3.06
C ILE A 691 26.58 35.77 2.48
N TYR A 692 25.83 34.85 3.07
CA TYR A 692 25.68 33.49 2.55
C TYR A 692 25.08 33.43 1.15
N ARG A 693 24.17 34.35 0.81
CA ARG A 693 23.51 34.43 -0.51
C ARG A 693 24.38 35.09 -1.59
N LEU A 694 25.43 35.80 -1.19
CA LEU A 694 26.22 36.63 -2.09
C LEU A 694 26.99 35.76 -3.11
N VAL A 695 26.73 35.99 -4.40
CA VAL A 695 27.53 35.50 -5.53
C VAL A 695 28.43 36.63 -6.04
N PRO A 696 29.77 36.59 -5.83
CA PRO A 696 30.65 37.71 -6.14
C PRO A 696 30.63 38.18 -7.61
N ALA A 697 30.60 37.25 -8.57
CA ALA A 697 30.62 37.57 -9.99
C ALA A 697 29.31 38.22 -10.49
N GLN A 698 28.18 37.89 -9.85
CA GLN A 698 26.86 38.45 -10.16
C GLN A 698 26.66 39.82 -9.54
N HIS A 699 26.88 39.95 -8.22
CA HIS A 699 26.52 41.16 -7.48
C HIS A 699 27.61 42.24 -7.52
N ARG A 700 28.87 41.88 -7.78
CA ARG A 700 30.00 42.81 -8.01
C ARG A 700 30.17 43.93 -6.96
N LEU A 701 29.82 43.66 -5.70
CA LEU A 701 29.90 44.65 -4.62
C LEU A 701 31.33 44.95 -4.14
N GLY A 702 32.33 44.17 -4.57
CA GLY A 702 33.73 44.33 -4.14
C GLY A 702 33.95 44.05 -2.65
N ILE A 703 33.03 43.29 -2.02
CA ILE A 703 33.04 43.00 -0.57
C ILE A 703 33.79 41.70 -0.25
N VAL A 704 33.87 40.77 -1.20
CA VAL A 704 34.59 39.49 -1.06
C VAL A 704 36.00 39.64 -1.60
N ASP A 705 36.94 40.02 -0.74
CA ASP A 705 38.35 40.15 -1.06
C ASP A 705 39.11 38.81 -0.89
N ASP A 706 40.39 38.78 -1.28
CA ASP A 706 41.21 37.57 -1.22
C ASP A 706 41.37 37.03 0.23
N ALA A 707 41.33 37.92 1.22
CA ALA A 707 41.41 37.55 2.64
C ALA A 707 40.14 36.80 3.07
N LEU A 708 38.96 37.32 2.75
CA LEU A 708 37.69 36.67 3.04
C LEU A 708 37.57 35.32 2.31
N GLN A 709 38.02 35.25 1.05
CA GLN A 709 38.06 33.99 0.30
C GLN A 709 38.91 32.93 1.02
N ALA A 710 40.12 33.29 1.46
CA ALA A 710 41.00 32.38 2.20
C ALA A 710 40.38 31.90 3.52
N GLN A 711 39.71 32.79 4.27
CA GLN A 711 39.03 32.42 5.51
C GLN A 711 37.82 31.51 5.25
N VAL A 712 37.04 31.75 4.19
CA VAL A 712 35.94 30.85 3.79
C VAL A 712 36.44 29.46 3.41
N LEU A 713 37.59 29.38 2.72
CA LEU A 713 38.24 28.09 2.42
C LEU A 713 38.71 27.36 3.69
N GLU A 714 39.20 28.08 4.69
CA GLU A 714 39.56 27.48 5.98
C GLU A 714 38.32 26.92 6.71
N VAL A 715 37.19 27.64 6.68
CA VAL A 715 35.91 27.14 7.22
C VAL A 715 35.46 25.88 6.50
N ARG A 716 35.53 25.86 5.16
CA ARG A 716 35.23 24.67 4.33
C ARG A 716 36.08 23.47 4.75
N LYS A 717 37.38 23.68 4.94
CA LYS A 717 38.32 22.62 5.35
C LYS A 717 37.97 22.06 6.73
N LEU A 718 37.75 22.93 7.72
CA LEU A 718 37.37 22.52 9.07
C LEU A 718 35.99 21.85 9.12
N LEU A 719 35.05 22.28 8.27
CA LEU A 719 33.75 21.65 8.12
C LEU A 719 33.88 20.20 7.65
N ARG A 720 34.71 19.97 6.62
CA ARG A 720 35.00 18.64 6.09
C ARG A 720 35.69 17.75 7.14
N GLU A 721 36.62 18.29 7.91
CA GLU A 721 37.29 17.57 9.00
C GLU A 721 36.32 17.19 10.14
N LYS A 722 35.40 18.09 10.52
CA LYS A 722 34.43 17.84 11.60
C LYS A 722 33.35 16.83 11.21
N LEU A 723 32.80 16.91 10.00
CA LEU A 723 31.77 15.99 9.55
C LEU A 723 32.35 14.63 9.15
N GLY A 724 33.61 14.59 8.72
CA GLY A 724 34.24 13.38 8.21
C GLY A 724 33.53 12.87 6.94
N THR A 725 33.96 11.71 6.44
CA THR A 725 33.35 11.05 5.29
C THR A 725 32.26 10.04 5.67
N GLU A 726 32.08 9.75 6.96
CA GLU A 726 31.17 8.70 7.45
C GLU A 726 29.81 9.24 7.95
N ASN A 727 29.73 10.52 8.39
CA ASN A 727 28.45 11.13 8.77
C ASN A 727 27.80 11.80 7.56
N ALA A 728 26.84 11.10 6.96
CA ALA A 728 26.15 11.46 5.73
C ALA A 728 25.18 12.68 5.84
N SER A 729 25.60 13.78 6.46
CA SER A 729 24.82 15.03 6.47
C SER A 729 25.09 15.91 5.25
N VAL A 730 26.27 15.78 4.63
CA VAL A 730 26.69 16.50 3.43
C VAL A 730 27.49 15.55 2.53
N ASP A 731 27.16 15.52 1.24
CA ASP A 731 27.91 14.84 0.19
C ASP A 731 28.91 15.82 -0.44
N PHE A 732 30.15 15.83 0.06
CA PHE A 732 31.17 16.78 -0.39
C PHE A 732 31.63 16.52 -1.82
N LEU A 733 31.79 17.59 -2.60
CA LEU A 733 32.19 17.47 -4.00
C LEU A 733 33.60 16.88 -4.13
N ASN A 734 33.71 15.80 -4.91
CA ASN A 734 34.94 15.11 -5.27
C ASN A 734 35.24 15.27 -6.77
N PRO A 735 36.38 15.89 -7.14
CA PRO A 735 36.78 16.03 -8.54
C PRO A 735 37.12 14.71 -9.23
N GLU A 736 37.54 13.69 -8.47
CA GLU A 736 38.02 12.41 -9.00
C GLU A 736 36.94 11.34 -9.09
N ALA A 737 35.75 11.58 -8.54
CA ALA A 737 34.64 10.64 -8.52
C ALA A 737 33.32 11.26 -9.03
N LEU A 738 32.33 10.41 -9.26
CA LEU A 738 30.95 10.87 -9.37
C LEU A 738 30.45 11.38 -8.03
N ASN A 739 29.62 12.42 -8.11
CA ASN A 739 29.00 13.06 -6.96
C ASN A 739 27.51 12.68 -6.96
N PRO A 740 27.06 11.78 -6.06
CA PRO A 740 25.69 11.29 -6.01
C PRO A 740 24.63 12.39 -5.92
N GLY A 741 24.91 13.46 -5.17
CA GLY A 741 23.99 14.60 -5.02
C GLY A 741 23.80 15.47 -6.28
N LEU A 742 24.68 15.34 -7.27
CA LEU A 742 24.59 16.08 -8.53
C LEU A 742 23.88 15.27 -9.62
N ASP A 743 23.24 15.97 -10.55
CA ASP A 743 22.77 15.36 -11.80
C ASP A 743 23.93 15.01 -12.74
N ILE A 744 23.63 14.23 -13.79
CA ILE A 744 24.63 13.77 -14.75
C ILE A 744 25.26 14.98 -15.46
N GLU A 745 24.46 15.98 -15.85
CA GLU A 745 24.96 17.21 -16.48
C GLU A 745 25.96 17.95 -15.58
N SER A 746 25.61 18.19 -14.32
CA SER A 746 26.47 18.86 -13.35
C SER A 746 27.69 18.03 -12.99
N ASN A 747 27.59 16.70 -13.02
CA ASN A 747 28.75 15.81 -12.90
C ASN A 747 29.69 15.90 -14.10
N VAL A 748 29.17 16.10 -15.31
CA VAL A 748 30.01 16.32 -16.51
C VAL A 748 30.64 17.71 -16.49
N LEU A 749 29.85 18.75 -16.21
CA LEU A 749 30.34 20.13 -16.20
C LEU A 749 31.30 20.39 -15.03
N PHE A 750 31.02 19.77 -13.88
CA PHE A 750 31.75 19.88 -12.61
C PHE A 750 32.30 21.29 -12.33
N GLY A 751 31.42 22.27 -12.44
CA GLY A 751 31.77 23.67 -12.27
C GLY A 751 30.57 24.59 -12.43
N ALA A 752 30.79 25.86 -12.12
CA ALA A 752 29.77 26.89 -12.20
C ALA A 752 29.91 27.70 -13.49
N LEU A 753 28.77 27.98 -14.13
CA LEU A 753 28.70 28.87 -15.28
C LEU A 753 28.81 30.33 -14.83
N PRO A 754 29.56 31.18 -15.58
CA PRO A 754 29.60 32.61 -15.34
C PRO A 754 28.21 33.23 -15.47
N PHE A 755 27.92 34.18 -14.59
CA PHE A 755 26.68 34.93 -14.59
C PHE A 755 26.42 35.60 -15.95
N GLY A 756 25.19 35.46 -16.48
CA GLY A 756 24.76 36.07 -17.74
C GLY A 756 25.00 35.23 -19.01
N LYS A 757 25.56 34.02 -18.89
CA LYS A 757 25.64 33.07 -20.01
C LYS A 757 24.43 32.14 -20.05
N PRO A 758 23.87 31.83 -21.23
CA PRO A 758 22.81 30.82 -21.33
C PRO A 758 23.35 29.46 -20.86
N ALA A 759 22.48 28.64 -20.27
CA ALA A 759 22.79 27.24 -20.01
C ALA A 759 23.34 26.59 -21.29
N LEU A 760 24.37 25.75 -21.16
CA LEU A 760 25.05 25.06 -22.28
C LEU A 760 24.09 24.06 -22.94
N ARG A 761 23.11 24.57 -23.70
CA ARG A 761 22.06 23.79 -24.37
C ARG A 761 22.36 23.49 -25.84
N SER A 762 23.61 23.71 -26.29
CA SER A 762 24.04 23.52 -27.69
C SER A 762 25.29 22.67 -27.81
#